data_AF-A0AAD3YLP9-F1
#
_entry.id   AF-A0AAD3YLP9-F1
#
_cell.length_a   1.000
_cell.length_b   1.000
_cell.length_c   1.000
_cell.angle_alpha   90.00
_cell.angle_beta   90.00
_cell.angle_gamma   90.00
#
_symmetry.space_group_name_H-M   'P 1'
#
loop_
_entity.id
_entity.type
_entity.pdbx_description
1 polymer ?
#
loop_
_entity_poly.entity_id
_entity_poly.type
_entity_poly.pdbx_seq_one_letter_code
_entity_poly.pdbx_strand_id
1 'polypeptide(L)'
;MSQYLLSFARENLVGKSDAYLALLWCIYKANQSKGRYSDHIKSYLTTTADRLLGTDYQRIATRFKKVLDSRPELDWVAPAGLSTLDYLQVKNFRGFGEFGPDDGGALLRFSKVKNIFYAPNGGGKSSLCEALEFATTGHIKEADRRKTKVRQYIARGAGKTRLTLMGTDKKPVTRSLTWSSCFIDRNRLQEFSLLGSKDTGSAENDVIAALFGLEEFQEVMSRFVRPESFNLTLFLRSDLAVEMATLESDKLGLLEERNRLANEVKTLNLQVCECLGLQIDQQNAVRAKFVRLGKLADLKIRKAERLKLAELPVIVPLKRILRAAGVARRLLQKKEKIEATLLQNVSAINYRVIYEALQVIENIGDDGICPACSTPLHSVAENPFEKARRELQTMGVLERLNIAQKRTDARISQMAMGIATCFSGVDTNTKIGVPCTLPIRDLQSLIANFSNATDRAVVGAQVLHFLAIFVAENLAGIELYIYDCERKHEEVTRVDCRVRHLEEQALALKDEVEMLRGLFAKKKASQQEFSRVGKSMADLELRRATLKGNGADNVRFNSLIHQIQLEYGNLHRDLLNYKLSLEQARIAGIEAKAAEYYKAINEHDDEHESIDTLRFEKNNESYRIKISNADGTSLDAFSVLSEGHLRALGLSLLLAMAEKNKFPVIIFDDVVNAIDSEHRSNIIDLFFTDPYLRRTQMVVTTHDRLFWERFCIIAERHPQSDQHGSYVLSYTNKGIVMIDHAGGFQEKVHRALGVYDIRQALIYCRIWFESMVLEYCVDNCVSITAQFGRSQLKKNSYLQLSLERTFSLVEARISYDLTHFHLIKNDLINWGGQNQEHHAFDEGNLNFVHSKTSKEVIRIYDAIRLLECQLFPVRKQASCKDLLEELNKKISISVGKLEKLDRAPVEVQQSSARRLVMLQKRAEEVTQELAYAEACLAASA
;
A
#
# COMPACT_ATOMS: atom_id res chain seq x y z
N MET A 1 7.33 21.57 5.51
CA MET A 1 8.64 20.92 5.55
C MET A 1 9.40 21.72 6.56
N SER A 2 10.11 21.09 7.50
CA SER A 2 10.84 21.89 8.50
C SER A 2 11.78 22.87 7.78
N GLN A 3 11.99 24.03 8.38
CA GLN A 3 12.87 25.05 7.83
C GLN A 3 14.27 24.48 7.59
N TYR A 4 14.77 23.66 8.52
CA TYR A 4 16.05 22.96 8.41
C TYR A 4 16.15 22.05 7.18
N LEU A 5 15.09 21.30 6.85
CA LEU A 5 15.10 20.42 5.69
C LEU A 5 15.01 21.21 4.36
N LEU A 6 14.34 22.37 4.38
CA LEU A 6 14.33 23.29 3.24
C LEU A 6 15.69 23.96 3.02
N SER A 7 16.37 24.39 4.09
CA SER A 7 17.73 24.93 4.04
C SER A 7 18.73 23.87 3.57
N PHE A 8 18.64 22.64 4.10
CA PHE A 8 19.42 21.50 3.63
C PHE A 8 19.21 21.23 2.13
N ALA A 9 17.95 21.20 1.68
CA ALA A 9 17.63 21.00 0.28
C ALA A 9 18.21 22.13 -0.59
N ARG A 10 18.11 23.39 -0.16
CA ARG A 10 18.66 24.55 -0.90
C ARG A 10 20.16 24.39 -1.21
N GLU A 11 20.93 23.86 -0.26
CA GLU A 11 22.37 23.58 -0.39
C GLU A 11 22.67 22.36 -1.27
N ASN A 12 21.75 21.39 -1.34
CA ASN A 12 21.95 20.09 -1.99
C ASN A 12 21.11 19.87 -3.28
N LEU A 13 20.69 20.94 -3.97
CA LEU A 13 19.94 20.86 -5.23
C LEU A 13 20.80 21.04 -6.50
N VAL A 14 22.09 21.36 -6.38
CA VAL A 14 22.98 21.60 -7.53
C VAL A 14 24.07 20.52 -7.59
N GLY A 15 24.33 20.00 -8.79
CA GLY A 15 25.40 19.03 -9.02
C GLY A 15 25.14 17.62 -8.47
N LYS A 16 23.90 17.31 -8.09
CA LYS A 16 23.48 15.99 -7.62
C LYS A 16 22.85 15.16 -8.75
N SER A 17 22.92 13.83 -8.62
CA SER A 17 22.33 12.89 -9.58
C SER A 17 20.80 12.95 -9.59
N ASP A 18 20.18 12.49 -10.67
CA ASP A 18 18.71 12.47 -10.79
C ASP A 18 18.05 11.61 -9.70
N ALA A 19 18.71 10.51 -9.29
CA ALA A 19 18.26 9.67 -8.19
C ALA A 19 18.25 10.42 -6.84
N TYR A 20 19.28 11.23 -6.56
CA TYR A 20 19.33 12.06 -5.35
C TYR A 20 18.23 13.14 -5.38
N LEU A 21 18.06 13.81 -6.52
CA LEU A 21 17.03 14.83 -6.69
C LEU A 21 15.61 14.24 -6.61
N ALA A 22 15.42 13.02 -7.10
CA ALA A 22 14.17 12.28 -6.97
C ALA A 22 13.85 12.01 -5.49
N LEU A 23 14.83 11.64 -4.66
CA LEU A 23 14.64 11.48 -3.22
C LEU A 23 14.19 12.78 -2.55
N LEU A 24 14.86 13.90 -2.81
CA LEU A 24 14.46 15.22 -2.29
C LEU A 24 13.04 15.61 -2.72
N TRP A 25 12.68 15.30 -3.98
CA TRP A 25 11.34 15.55 -4.49
C TRP A 25 10.26 14.68 -3.80
N CYS A 26 10.55 13.39 -3.57
CA CYS A 26 9.66 12.50 -2.82
C CYS A 26 9.42 13.02 -1.41
N ILE A 27 10.47 13.45 -0.72
CA ILE A 27 10.42 14.03 0.63
C ILE A 27 9.58 15.32 0.62
N TYR A 28 9.73 16.15 -0.40
CA TYR A 28 8.91 17.35 -0.57
C TYR A 28 7.42 17.04 -0.76
N LYS A 29 7.08 16.03 -1.56
CA LYS A 29 5.70 15.60 -1.75
C LYS A 29 5.10 14.94 -0.51
N ALA A 30 5.91 14.24 0.28
CA ALA A 30 5.50 13.56 1.52
C ALA A 30 5.11 14.51 2.67
N ASN A 31 5.45 15.79 2.56
CA ASN A 31 5.34 16.77 3.63
C ASN A 31 3.90 17.11 4.10
N GLN A 32 2.87 16.47 3.54
CA GLN A 32 1.48 16.58 4.01
C GLN A 32 1.01 15.37 4.84
N SER A 33 1.78 14.27 4.92
CA SER A 33 1.41 13.04 5.63
C SER A 33 2.32 12.75 6.81
N LYS A 34 1.75 12.20 7.90
CA LYS A 34 2.50 11.67 9.04
C LYS A 34 3.02 10.26 8.68
N GLY A 35 4.32 10.01 8.80
CA GLY A 35 4.95 8.72 8.46
C GLY A 35 6.47 8.80 8.30
N ARG A 36 7.14 7.65 8.12
CA ARG A 36 8.57 7.58 7.79
C ARG A 36 8.80 8.00 6.34
N TYR A 37 9.88 8.72 6.07
CA TYR A 37 10.22 9.12 4.69
C TYR A 37 10.52 7.92 3.80
N SER A 38 11.06 6.84 4.37
CA SER A 38 11.28 5.57 3.67
C SER A 38 10.01 5.03 3.02
N ASP A 39 8.88 5.12 3.74
CA ASP A 39 7.61 4.55 3.30
C ASP A 39 6.98 5.42 2.21
N HIS A 40 7.15 6.73 2.32
CA HIS A 40 6.72 7.67 1.29
C HIS A 40 7.54 7.54 0.00
N ILE A 41 8.86 7.35 0.11
CA ILE A 41 9.71 7.09 -1.05
C ILE A 41 9.26 5.79 -1.73
N LYS A 42 9.06 4.72 -0.96
CA LYS A 42 8.55 3.43 -1.47
C LYS A 42 7.18 3.58 -2.14
N SER A 43 6.25 4.29 -1.50
CA SER A 43 4.90 4.55 -2.05
C SER A 43 4.96 5.35 -3.36
N TYR A 44 5.83 6.34 -3.45
CA TYR A 44 6.07 7.12 -4.67
C TYR A 44 6.64 6.24 -5.79
N LEU A 45 7.60 5.35 -5.47
CA LEU A 45 8.13 4.38 -6.41
C LEU A 45 7.02 3.45 -6.95
N THR A 46 6.07 3.03 -6.10
CA THR A 46 4.92 2.22 -6.53
C THR A 46 3.96 2.98 -7.44
N THR A 47 3.59 4.22 -7.09
CA THR A 47 2.53 4.97 -7.79
C THR A 47 2.99 5.66 -9.06
N THR A 48 4.29 5.95 -9.19
CA THR A 48 4.84 6.71 -10.32
C THR A 48 5.90 5.97 -11.13
N ALA A 49 6.03 4.64 -10.96
CA ALA A 49 7.05 3.80 -11.61
C ALA A 49 7.27 4.11 -13.10
N ASP A 50 6.19 4.23 -13.88
CA ASP A 50 6.28 4.44 -15.34
C ASP A 50 6.62 5.88 -15.75
N ARG A 51 6.44 6.86 -14.85
CA ARG A 51 6.75 8.28 -15.10
C ARG A 51 8.13 8.68 -14.60
N LEU A 52 8.78 7.86 -13.76
CA LEU A 52 10.11 8.14 -13.20
C LEU A 52 11.17 8.40 -14.28
N LEU A 53 11.20 7.56 -15.32
CA LEU A 53 12.20 7.67 -16.41
C LEU A 53 11.98 8.90 -17.33
N GLY A 54 10.76 9.45 -17.38
CA GLY A 54 10.42 10.61 -18.19
C GLY A 54 10.44 11.94 -17.42
N THR A 55 10.72 11.92 -16.13
CA THR A 55 10.70 13.12 -15.28
C THR A 55 12.08 13.77 -15.25
N ASP A 56 12.17 15.02 -15.70
CA ASP A 56 13.41 15.80 -15.65
C ASP A 56 13.61 16.40 -14.25
N TYR A 57 14.29 15.64 -13.39
CA TYR A 57 14.57 16.02 -12.02
C TYR A 57 15.52 17.23 -11.91
N GLN A 58 16.43 17.42 -12.87
CA GLN A 58 17.31 18.60 -12.93
C GLN A 58 16.50 19.89 -13.12
N ARG A 59 15.53 19.86 -14.02
CA ARG A 59 14.64 21.02 -14.26
C ARG A 59 13.75 21.32 -13.05
N ILE A 60 13.25 20.28 -12.37
CA ILE A 60 12.48 20.43 -11.13
C ILE A 60 13.38 21.05 -10.04
N ALA A 61 14.60 20.54 -9.86
CA ALA A 61 15.55 21.04 -8.88
C ALA A 61 15.91 22.51 -9.12
N THR A 62 16.14 22.90 -10.38
CA THR A 62 16.45 24.29 -10.74
C THR A 62 15.29 25.24 -10.41
N ARG A 63 14.05 24.84 -10.70
CA ARG A 63 12.85 25.62 -10.34
C ARG A 63 12.68 25.70 -8.83
N PHE A 64 12.87 24.58 -8.14
CA PHE A 64 12.72 24.52 -6.70
C PHE A 64 13.78 25.37 -6.00
N LYS A 65 15.03 25.32 -6.45
CA LYS A 65 16.12 26.17 -5.97
C LYS A 65 15.80 27.65 -6.11
N LYS A 66 15.31 28.12 -7.27
CA LYS A 66 14.85 29.52 -7.44
C LYS A 66 13.81 29.94 -6.40
N VAL A 67 12.88 29.04 -6.06
CA VAL A 67 11.87 29.32 -5.02
C VAL A 67 12.51 29.39 -3.64
N LEU A 68 13.46 28.51 -3.31
CA LEU A 68 14.16 28.52 -2.02
C LEU A 68 15.10 29.72 -1.89
N ASP A 69 15.81 30.10 -2.95
CA ASP A 69 16.69 31.27 -2.97
C ASP A 69 15.89 32.59 -2.82
N SER A 70 14.62 32.61 -3.21
CA SER A 70 13.72 33.75 -2.98
C SER A 70 13.16 33.86 -1.55
N ARG A 71 13.52 32.93 -0.65
CA ARG A 71 13.07 32.90 0.75
C ARG A 71 14.22 33.32 1.68
N PRO A 72 14.32 34.60 2.05
CA PRO A 72 15.36 35.09 2.97
C PRO A 72 15.27 34.46 4.37
N GLU A 73 14.09 33.94 4.73
CA GLU A 73 13.88 33.17 5.97
C GLU A 73 14.73 31.88 6.04
N LEU A 74 15.24 31.36 4.92
CA LEU A 74 16.04 30.11 4.89
C LEU A 74 17.54 30.34 5.10
N ASP A 75 18.01 31.58 5.01
CA ASP A 75 19.37 31.93 5.41
C ASP A 75 19.46 31.85 6.94
N TRP A 76 20.28 30.93 7.45
CA TRP A 76 20.71 31.03 8.84
C TRP A 76 21.60 32.25 8.94
N VAL A 77 20.99 33.40 9.22
CA VAL A 77 21.69 34.61 9.64
C VAL A 77 21.53 34.66 11.15
N ALA A 78 22.64 34.88 11.86
CA ALA A 78 22.59 35.32 13.25
C ALA A 78 21.50 36.41 13.36
N PRO A 79 20.60 36.32 14.34
CA PRO A 79 19.37 37.09 14.38
C PRO A 79 19.54 38.59 14.02
N ALA A 80 19.32 38.92 12.75
CA ALA A 80 19.40 40.28 12.25
C ALA A 80 17.97 40.78 12.05
N GLY A 81 17.60 41.85 12.76
CA GLY A 81 16.33 42.55 12.55
C GLY A 81 15.32 42.53 13.71
N LEU A 82 15.60 41.86 14.83
CA LEU A 82 14.85 42.11 16.07
C LEU A 82 15.46 43.34 16.74
N SER A 83 14.68 44.41 16.88
CA SER A 83 15.06 45.49 17.78
C SER A 83 14.69 45.12 19.22
N THR A 84 15.16 45.91 20.20
CA THR A 84 14.56 45.86 21.54
C THR A 84 13.05 46.12 21.47
N LEU A 85 12.30 45.51 22.38
CA LEU A 85 10.85 45.60 22.46
C LEU A 85 10.44 46.94 23.07
N ASP A 86 9.42 47.58 22.49
CA ASP A 86 8.82 48.81 23.01
C ASP A 86 7.52 48.51 23.75
N TYR A 87 6.58 47.84 23.08
CA TYR A 87 5.34 47.40 23.72
C TYR A 87 4.71 46.18 23.06
N LEU A 88 3.93 45.45 23.85
CA LEU A 88 3.09 44.33 23.44
C LEU A 88 1.62 44.67 23.73
N GLN A 89 0.77 44.59 22.71
CA GLN A 89 -0.68 44.72 22.83
C GLN A 89 -1.32 43.34 22.61
N VAL A 90 -2.07 42.84 23.59
CA VAL A 90 -2.67 41.48 23.55
C VAL A 90 -4.14 41.50 23.90
N LYS A 91 -4.98 40.93 23.03
CA LYS A 91 -6.43 40.78 23.21
C LYS A 91 -6.86 39.36 22.89
N ASN A 92 -7.67 38.76 23.77
CA ASN A 92 -8.26 37.42 23.60
C ASN A 92 -7.22 36.35 23.20
N PHE A 93 -6.08 36.37 23.87
CA PHE A 93 -4.99 35.40 23.72
C PHE A 93 -4.80 34.76 25.08
N ARG A 94 -4.80 33.42 25.17
CA ARG A 94 -4.50 32.61 26.37
C ARG A 94 -4.03 33.40 27.60
N GLY A 95 -4.88 33.51 28.61
CA GLY A 95 -4.64 34.33 29.81
C GLY A 95 -5.09 35.80 29.70
N PHE A 96 -4.91 36.47 28.56
CA PHE A 96 -5.34 37.84 28.27
C PHE A 96 -6.75 37.89 27.67
N GLY A 97 -7.65 38.67 28.27
CA GLY A 97 -9.00 38.89 27.75
C GLY A 97 -9.25 40.33 27.29
N GLU A 98 -10.49 40.76 27.41
CA GLU A 98 -10.98 42.10 27.08
C GLU A 98 -11.99 42.56 28.14
N PHE A 99 -12.01 43.87 28.40
CA PHE A 99 -12.99 44.50 29.30
C PHE A 99 -14.28 44.90 28.57
N GLY A 100 -14.21 45.16 27.25
CA GLY A 100 -15.35 45.52 26.41
C GLY A 100 -15.08 45.41 24.90
N PRO A 101 -16.08 45.69 24.04
CA PRO A 101 -15.94 45.55 22.58
C PRO A 101 -14.89 46.51 21.98
N ASP A 102 -14.80 47.73 22.50
CA ASP A 102 -13.84 48.76 22.07
C ASP A 102 -12.45 48.62 22.72
N ASP A 103 -12.29 47.68 23.66
CA ASP A 103 -11.02 47.46 24.34
C ASP A 103 -9.98 46.87 23.37
N GLY A 104 -8.80 47.48 23.30
CA GLY A 104 -7.67 46.98 22.53
C GLY A 104 -6.99 45.76 23.17
N GLY A 105 -7.37 45.39 24.40
CA GLY A 105 -6.75 44.38 25.25
C GLY A 105 -5.66 44.97 26.16
N ALA A 106 -4.85 44.10 26.77
CA ALA A 106 -3.77 44.51 27.65
C ALA A 106 -2.60 45.14 26.86
N LEU A 107 -2.17 46.33 27.26
CA LEU A 107 -0.97 47.02 26.75
C LEU A 107 0.16 46.90 27.75
N LEU A 108 1.26 46.26 27.36
CA LEU A 108 2.47 46.09 28.15
C LEU A 108 3.59 46.90 27.52
N ARG A 109 4.21 47.79 28.28
CA ARG A 109 5.37 48.58 27.83
C ARG A 109 6.64 47.99 28.41
N PHE A 110 7.69 47.92 27.61
CA PHE A 110 8.99 47.43 28.04
C PHE A 110 9.96 48.60 28.25
N SER A 111 10.68 48.57 29.36
CA SER A 111 11.84 49.41 29.63
C SER A 111 13.01 49.01 28.74
N LYS A 112 13.94 49.95 28.54
CA LYS A 112 15.02 49.82 27.54
C LYS A 112 15.97 48.63 27.80
N VAL A 113 16.25 48.32 29.06
CA VAL A 113 17.30 47.35 29.41
C VAL A 113 16.76 46.23 30.29
N LYS A 114 16.08 46.51 31.41
CA LYS A 114 15.67 45.44 32.34
C LYS A 114 14.17 45.45 32.56
N ASN A 115 13.51 44.30 32.47
CA ASN A 115 12.09 44.15 32.75
C ASN A 115 11.89 42.91 33.59
N ILE A 116 11.33 43.05 34.80
CA ILE A 116 11.02 41.92 35.66
C ILE A 116 9.52 41.84 35.96
N PHE A 117 8.98 40.64 35.87
CA PHE A 117 7.57 40.34 36.04
C PHE A 117 7.40 39.30 37.15
N TYR A 118 6.82 39.71 38.26
CA TYR A 118 6.46 38.84 39.37
C TYR A 118 5.00 38.38 39.26
N ALA A 119 4.75 37.10 39.45
CA ALA A 119 3.39 36.61 39.65
C ALA A 119 3.37 35.28 40.43
N PRO A 120 2.34 35.03 41.28
CA PRO A 120 2.13 33.70 41.84
C PRO A 120 1.79 32.68 40.74
N ASN A 121 1.73 31.40 41.12
CA ASN A 121 1.32 30.34 40.19
C ASN A 121 -0.11 30.61 39.66
N GLY A 122 -0.29 30.49 38.34
CA GLY A 122 -1.54 30.87 37.68
C GLY A 122 -1.71 32.38 37.40
N GLY A 123 -0.79 33.25 37.84
CA GLY A 123 -0.88 34.71 37.64
C GLY A 123 -0.64 35.23 36.21
N GLY A 124 -0.34 34.34 35.24
CA GLY A 124 -0.20 34.71 33.82
C GLY A 124 1.23 34.84 33.28
N LYS A 125 2.26 34.40 34.02
CA LYS A 125 3.68 34.43 33.58
C LYS A 125 3.90 33.71 32.25
N SER A 126 3.54 32.42 32.18
CA SER A 126 3.69 31.62 30.97
C SER A 126 2.86 32.19 29.82
N SER A 127 1.66 32.74 30.09
CA SER A 127 0.86 33.42 29.08
C SER A 127 1.55 34.65 28.48
N LEU A 128 2.28 35.42 29.28
CA LEU A 128 3.09 36.54 28.79
C LEU A 128 4.25 36.04 27.92
N CYS A 129 4.99 35.03 28.37
CA CYS A 129 6.09 34.43 27.61
C CYS A 129 5.61 33.81 26.30
N GLU A 130 4.51 33.06 26.32
CA GLU A 130 3.86 32.46 25.14
C GLU A 130 3.33 33.54 24.18
N ALA A 131 2.82 34.67 24.68
CA ALA A 131 2.41 35.79 23.85
C ALA A 131 3.62 36.43 23.14
N LEU A 132 4.74 36.61 23.84
CA LEU A 132 5.99 37.09 23.26
C LEU A 132 6.58 36.07 22.27
N GLU A 133 6.55 34.78 22.59
CA GLU A 133 7.03 33.69 21.73
C GLU A 133 6.23 33.64 20.43
N PHE A 134 4.90 33.69 20.52
CA PHE A 134 4.04 33.72 19.34
C PHE A 134 4.20 35.01 18.52
N ALA A 135 4.40 36.15 19.19
CA ALA A 135 4.61 37.44 18.53
C ALA A 135 5.89 37.48 17.70
N THR A 136 6.96 36.86 18.23
CA THR A 136 8.30 36.88 17.65
C THR A 136 8.53 35.72 16.70
N THR A 137 8.04 34.51 17.00
CA THR A 137 8.33 33.30 16.19
C THR A 137 7.15 32.85 15.32
N GLY A 138 5.92 33.23 15.67
CA GLY A 138 4.71 32.65 15.08
C GLY A 138 4.41 31.22 15.55
N HIS A 139 5.21 30.71 16.49
CA HIS A 139 5.17 29.37 17.03
C HIS A 139 5.07 29.41 18.56
N ILE A 140 4.64 28.30 19.19
CA ILE A 140 4.66 28.14 20.65
C ILE A 140 5.12 26.70 20.95
N LYS A 141 6.29 26.53 21.56
CA LYS A 141 6.83 25.19 21.89
C LYS A 141 5.88 24.37 22.75
N GLU A 142 5.26 24.98 23.74
CA GLU A 142 4.34 24.30 24.65
C GLU A 142 3.04 23.83 23.96
N ALA A 143 2.64 24.45 22.84
CA ALA A 143 1.49 23.96 22.06
C ALA A 143 1.79 22.61 21.39
N ASP A 144 3.02 22.47 20.86
CA ASP A 144 3.50 21.24 20.24
C ASP A 144 3.70 20.11 21.26
N ARG A 145 4.26 20.42 22.43
CA ARG A 145 4.37 19.49 23.56
C ARG A 145 3.01 18.90 23.94
N ARG A 146 1.97 19.73 23.94
CA ARG A 146 0.57 19.32 24.19
C ARG A 146 -0.16 18.79 22.95
N LYS A 147 0.53 18.62 21.82
CA LYS A 147 -0.04 18.11 20.55
C LYS A 147 -1.30 18.88 20.12
N THR A 148 -1.37 20.17 20.41
CA THR A 148 -2.53 21.02 20.17
C THR A 148 -2.20 22.04 19.09
N LYS A 149 -3.09 22.24 18.12
CA LYS A 149 -2.88 23.25 17.07
C LYS A 149 -2.77 24.63 17.70
N VAL A 150 -1.74 25.42 17.32
CA VAL A 150 -1.48 26.77 17.87
C VAL A 150 -2.74 27.65 17.90
N ARG A 151 -3.57 27.64 16.85
CA ARG A 151 -4.83 28.41 16.81
C ARG A 151 -5.83 28.04 17.92
N GLN A 152 -5.92 26.77 18.27
CA GLN A 152 -6.78 26.30 19.36
C GLN A 152 -6.14 26.61 20.72
N TYR A 153 -4.82 26.44 20.80
CA TYR A 153 -4.05 26.66 22.01
C TYR A 153 -4.08 28.11 22.50
N ILE A 154 -4.01 29.08 21.58
CA ILE A 154 -3.99 30.52 21.91
C ILE A 154 -5.37 31.12 22.17
N ALA A 155 -6.44 30.40 21.82
CA ALA A 155 -7.80 30.94 21.87
C ALA A 155 -8.26 31.16 23.33
N ARG A 156 -8.92 32.29 23.58
CA ARG A 156 -9.63 32.57 24.84
C ARG A 156 -11.08 32.94 24.52
N GLY A 157 -12.01 32.03 24.80
CA GLY A 157 -13.43 32.22 24.49
C GLY A 157 -13.72 32.31 22.98
N ALA A 158 -14.80 33.00 22.60
CA ALA A 158 -15.22 33.18 21.21
C ALA A 158 -14.66 34.45 20.53
N GLY A 159 -13.89 35.27 21.27
CA GLY A 159 -13.35 36.53 20.76
C GLY A 159 -12.21 36.34 19.76
N LYS A 160 -12.09 37.27 18.79
CA LYS A 160 -10.98 37.26 17.82
C LYS A 160 -9.68 37.65 18.51
N THR A 161 -8.68 36.77 18.47
CA THR A 161 -7.34 37.04 19.00
C THR A 161 -6.65 38.15 18.20
N ARG A 162 -6.16 39.17 18.90
CA ARG A 162 -5.33 40.24 18.32
C ARG A 162 -4.07 40.38 19.16
N LEU A 163 -2.93 40.29 18.50
CA LEU A 163 -1.62 40.42 19.14
C LEU A 163 -0.72 41.30 18.27
N THR A 164 -0.10 42.30 18.88
CA THR A 164 0.81 43.22 18.19
C THR A 164 2.01 43.50 19.07
N LEU A 165 3.21 43.21 18.57
CA LEU A 165 4.48 43.50 19.24
C LEU A 165 5.25 44.53 18.41
N MET A 166 5.62 45.62 19.05
CA MET A 166 6.35 46.72 18.43
C MET A 166 7.77 46.81 18.97
N GLY A 167 8.71 47.06 18.07
CA GLY A 167 10.08 47.38 18.37
C GLY A 167 10.28 48.84 18.80
N THR A 168 11.41 49.13 19.45
CA THR A 168 11.86 50.50 19.77
C THR A 168 12.14 51.34 18.52
N ASP A 169 12.36 50.69 17.38
CA ASP A 169 12.43 51.28 16.05
C ASP A 169 11.06 51.73 15.50
N LYS A 170 9.99 51.55 16.28
CA LYS A 170 8.59 51.85 15.94
C LYS A 170 8.06 51.04 14.75
N LYS A 171 8.64 49.86 14.49
CA LYS A 171 8.14 48.90 13.50
C LYS A 171 7.58 47.65 14.18
N PRO A 172 6.60 46.98 13.55
CA PRO A 172 6.13 45.69 14.04
C PRO A 172 7.24 44.65 13.90
N VAL A 173 7.41 43.81 14.92
CA VAL A 173 8.41 42.74 14.91
C VAL A 173 8.07 41.72 13.83
N THR A 174 9.04 41.44 12.93
CA THR A 174 8.88 40.44 11.88
C THR A 174 9.06 39.04 12.47
N ARG A 175 8.09 38.16 12.21
CA ARG A 175 8.10 36.81 12.78
C ARG A 175 9.18 35.94 12.14
N SER A 176 9.98 35.27 12.96
CA SER A 176 10.96 34.26 12.53
C SER A 176 11.21 33.22 13.61
N LEU A 177 11.29 31.94 13.22
CA LEU A 177 11.62 30.84 14.11
C LEU A 177 13.03 30.95 14.71
N THR A 178 13.93 31.72 14.08
CA THR A 178 15.28 31.99 14.60
C THR A 178 15.29 32.67 15.96
N TRP A 179 14.23 33.43 16.28
CA TRP A 179 14.07 34.13 17.57
C TRP A 179 13.76 33.20 18.75
N SER A 180 13.47 31.91 18.50
CA SER A 180 13.25 30.90 19.56
C SER A 180 14.47 30.73 20.48
N SER A 181 15.66 31.10 20.00
CA SER A 181 16.91 31.07 20.76
C SER A 181 17.01 32.17 21.82
N CYS A 182 16.24 33.26 21.69
CA CYS A 182 16.16 34.33 22.69
C CYS A 182 15.33 33.94 23.93
N PHE A 183 14.57 32.84 23.86
CA PHE A 183 13.76 32.33 24.94
C PHE A 183 14.53 31.25 25.70
N ILE A 184 14.75 31.51 26.99
CA ILE A 184 15.28 30.56 27.96
C ILE A 184 14.11 30.20 28.86
N ASP A 185 13.65 28.96 28.79
CA ASP A 185 12.53 28.47 29.57
C ASP A 185 13.00 27.46 30.62
N ARG A 186 12.26 27.37 31.73
CA ARG A 186 12.54 26.44 32.83
C ARG A 186 12.62 24.98 32.37
N ASN A 187 11.73 24.56 31.48
CA ASN A 187 11.65 23.16 31.06
C ASN A 187 12.87 22.73 30.24
N ARG A 188 13.42 23.61 29.40
CA ARG A 188 14.63 23.38 28.62
C ARG A 188 15.86 23.15 29.48
N LEU A 189 15.99 23.86 30.60
CA LEU A 189 17.06 23.64 31.57
C LEU A 189 16.87 22.34 32.35
N GLN A 190 15.63 22.02 32.71
CA GLN A 190 15.30 20.77 33.40
C GLN A 190 15.51 19.55 32.49
N GLU A 191 15.13 19.64 31.22
CA GLU A 191 15.41 18.60 30.22
C GLU A 191 16.93 18.43 30.05
N PHE A 192 17.67 19.54 29.96
CA PHE A 192 19.14 19.49 29.92
C PHE A 192 19.73 18.78 31.14
N SER A 193 19.28 19.07 32.36
CA SER A 193 19.84 18.45 33.57
C SER A 193 19.49 16.97 33.74
N LEU A 194 18.46 16.48 33.05
CA LEU A 194 18.00 15.09 33.12
C LEU A 194 18.46 14.23 31.92
N LEU A 195 19.24 14.79 31.00
CA LEU A 195 19.78 14.06 29.85
C LEU A 195 20.77 12.97 30.33
N GLY A 196 20.50 11.73 29.95
CA GLY A 196 21.26 10.54 30.38
C GLY A 196 20.67 9.80 31.59
N SER A 197 19.58 10.29 32.19
CA SER A 197 18.85 9.52 33.21
C SER A 197 17.97 8.43 32.57
N LYS A 198 17.81 7.28 33.24
CA LYS A 198 16.92 6.20 32.77
C LYS A 198 15.44 6.62 32.76
N ASP A 199 15.08 7.67 33.50
CA ASP A 199 13.70 8.08 33.73
C ASP A 199 13.13 8.95 32.60
N THR A 200 13.96 9.59 31.78
CA THR A 200 13.51 10.44 30.66
C THR A 200 13.40 9.70 29.33
N GLY A 201 14.01 8.52 29.19
CA GLY A 201 13.98 7.72 27.95
C GLY A 201 14.64 8.41 26.73
N SER A 202 15.26 9.58 26.91
CA SER A 202 16.00 10.32 25.90
C SER A 202 17.41 9.73 25.72
N ALA A 203 17.85 9.56 24.48
CA ALA A 203 19.17 9.02 24.21
C ALA A 203 20.27 10.01 24.65
N GLU A 204 21.36 9.50 25.23
CA GLU A 204 22.53 10.28 25.67
C GLU A 204 23.17 11.14 24.55
N ASN A 205 22.84 10.87 23.28
CA ASN A 205 23.40 11.53 22.11
C ASN A 205 22.79 12.92 21.81
N ASP A 206 21.82 13.38 22.60
CA ASP A 206 20.92 14.49 22.25
C ASP A 206 21.14 15.78 23.06
N VAL A 207 22.20 15.84 23.86
CA VAL A 207 22.52 16.95 24.78
C VAL A 207 22.51 18.33 24.12
N ILE A 208 23.22 18.45 22.99
CA ILE A 208 23.43 19.71 22.27
C ILE A 208 22.19 20.11 21.46
N ALA A 209 21.47 19.13 20.93
CA ALA A 209 20.29 19.37 20.13
C ALA A 209 19.11 19.91 20.96
N ALA A 210 18.89 19.34 22.15
CA ALA A 210 17.90 19.83 23.11
C ALA A 210 18.27 21.24 23.61
N LEU A 211 19.53 21.43 24.03
CA LEU A 211 19.93 22.73 24.59
C LEU A 211 19.92 23.83 23.55
N PHE A 212 20.28 23.59 22.29
CA PHE A 212 20.34 24.67 21.29
C PHE A 212 19.09 24.81 20.43
N GLY A 213 18.08 23.94 20.54
CA GLY A 213 16.85 24.03 19.74
C GLY A 213 17.03 23.47 18.32
N LEU A 214 17.53 22.23 18.23
CA LEU A 214 17.59 21.42 17.00
C LEU A 214 16.61 20.23 17.03
N GLU A 215 15.65 20.23 17.97
CA GLU A 215 14.64 19.19 18.17
C GLU A 215 13.81 18.90 16.90
N GLU A 216 13.34 19.93 16.20
CA GLU A 216 12.60 19.75 14.93
C GLU A 216 13.44 19.03 13.86
N PHE A 217 14.74 19.32 13.80
CA PHE A 217 15.62 18.66 12.84
C PHE A 217 15.88 17.21 13.22
N GLN A 218 15.98 16.93 14.53
CA GLN A 218 16.03 15.55 15.01
C GLN A 218 14.73 14.78 14.72
N GLU A 219 13.55 15.40 14.85
CA GLU A 219 12.29 14.76 14.45
C GLU A 219 12.33 14.39 12.97
N VAL A 220 12.84 15.29 12.12
CA VAL A 220 13.05 15.00 10.69
C VAL A 220 14.00 13.82 10.50
N MET A 221 15.14 13.78 11.21
CA MET A 221 16.11 12.69 11.14
C MET A 221 15.52 11.35 11.60
N SER A 222 14.72 11.33 12.66
CA SER A 222 14.10 10.10 13.18
C SER A 222 13.10 9.45 12.21
N ARG A 223 12.59 10.21 11.23
CA ARG A 223 11.75 9.71 10.14
C ARG A 223 12.55 9.02 9.03
N PHE A 224 13.87 9.15 9.00
CA PHE A 224 14.74 8.37 8.13
C PHE A 224 15.08 7.03 8.78
N VAL A 225 15.15 6.01 7.94
CA VAL A 225 15.64 4.68 8.32
C VAL A 225 17.13 4.61 7.98
N ARG A 226 17.92 3.87 8.76
CA ARG A 226 19.34 3.67 8.47
C ARG A 226 19.56 3.13 7.04
N PRO A 227 20.64 3.51 6.34
CA PRO A 227 20.90 3.09 4.97
C PRO A 227 20.84 1.57 4.76
N GLU A 228 21.29 0.77 5.73
CA GLU A 228 21.30 -0.71 5.66
C GLU A 228 19.88 -1.30 5.66
N SER A 229 18.93 -0.59 6.26
CA SER A 229 17.51 -0.99 6.34
C SER A 229 16.67 -0.43 5.19
N PHE A 230 17.24 0.43 4.34
CA PHE A 230 16.57 0.97 3.15
C PHE A 230 16.82 0.08 1.92
N ASN A 231 15.98 -0.94 1.76
CA ASN A 231 16.08 -1.90 0.67
C ASN A 231 14.96 -1.69 -0.37
N LEU A 232 15.34 -1.58 -1.65
CA LEU A 232 14.45 -1.44 -2.80
C LEU A 232 14.46 -2.64 -3.76
N THR A 233 15.08 -3.77 -3.40
CA THR A 233 15.16 -4.97 -4.26
C THR A 233 13.78 -5.49 -4.68
N LEU A 234 12.75 -5.32 -3.84
CA LEU A 234 11.36 -5.69 -4.14
C LEU A 234 10.74 -4.89 -5.32
N PHE A 235 11.32 -3.74 -5.67
CA PHE A 235 10.87 -2.90 -6.77
C PHE A 235 11.59 -3.21 -8.09
N LEU A 236 12.60 -4.09 -8.08
CA LEU A 236 13.30 -4.49 -9.28
C LEU A 236 12.33 -5.22 -10.20
N ARG A 237 12.29 -4.79 -11.46
CA ARG A 237 11.53 -5.47 -12.51
C ARG A 237 12.26 -6.75 -12.89
N SER A 238 11.49 -7.81 -13.15
CA SER A 238 12.03 -9.13 -13.49
C SER A 238 12.96 -9.06 -14.70
N ASP A 239 14.05 -9.80 -14.63
CA ASP A 239 14.97 -9.94 -15.73
C ASP A 239 14.29 -10.70 -16.88
N LEU A 240 13.97 -9.98 -17.95
CA LEU A 240 13.30 -10.56 -19.12
C LEU A 240 14.24 -11.50 -19.90
N ALA A 241 15.49 -11.66 -19.48
CA ALA A 241 16.46 -12.57 -20.09
C ALA A 241 15.97 -14.02 -20.14
N VAL A 242 15.30 -14.51 -19.08
CA VAL A 242 14.76 -15.88 -19.05
C VAL A 242 13.62 -16.05 -20.04
N GLU A 243 12.70 -15.08 -20.08
CA GLU A 243 11.54 -15.09 -20.99
C GLU A 243 11.97 -14.90 -22.46
N MET A 244 13.06 -14.16 -22.69
CA MET A 244 13.69 -14.05 -24.00
C MET A 244 14.38 -15.35 -24.44
N ALA A 245 15.04 -16.06 -23.53
CA ALA A 245 15.67 -17.35 -23.80
C ALA A 245 14.63 -18.44 -24.13
N THR A 246 13.50 -18.45 -23.41
CA THR A 246 12.39 -19.37 -23.72
C THR A 246 11.77 -19.08 -25.08
N LEU A 247 11.57 -17.80 -25.43
CA LEU A 247 11.06 -17.42 -26.76
C LEU A 247 12.03 -17.76 -27.90
N GLU A 248 13.35 -17.68 -27.68
CA GLU A 248 14.35 -18.12 -28.67
C GLU A 248 14.36 -19.64 -28.83
N SER A 249 14.20 -20.40 -27.74
CA SER A 249 14.03 -21.85 -27.77
C SER A 249 12.75 -22.27 -28.51
N ASP A 250 11.62 -21.62 -28.23
CA ASP A 250 10.32 -21.89 -28.87
C ASP A 250 10.37 -21.57 -30.37
N LYS A 251 11.05 -20.48 -30.75
CA LYS A 251 11.29 -20.13 -32.16
C LYS A 251 12.09 -21.21 -32.88
N LEU A 252 13.15 -21.74 -32.26
CA LEU A 252 13.95 -22.83 -32.82
C LEU A 252 13.09 -24.08 -33.03
N GLY A 253 12.30 -24.48 -32.04
CA GLY A 253 11.40 -25.64 -32.15
C GLY A 253 10.37 -25.52 -33.28
N LEU A 254 9.72 -24.35 -33.40
CA LEU A 254 8.76 -24.11 -34.50
C LEU A 254 9.42 -24.04 -35.88
N LEU A 255 10.68 -23.58 -35.96
CA LEU A 255 11.47 -23.60 -37.20
C LEU A 255 11.74 -25.03 -37.66
N GLU A 256 12.13 -25.91 -36.75
CA GLU A 256 12.35 -27.33 -37.02
C GLU A 256 11.06 -28.02 -37.48
N GLU A 257 9.95 -27.77 -36.77
CA GLU A 257 8.63 -28.29 -37.13
C GLU A 257 8.16 -27.79 -38.51
N ARG A 258 8.35 -26.51 -38.80
CA ARG A 258 8.03 -25.91 -40.10
C ARG A 258 8.85 -26.54 -41.23
N ASN A 259 10.14 -26.77 -41.03
CA ASN A 259 11.02 -27.41 -42.01
C ASN A 259 10.61 -28.87 -42.24
N ARG A 260 10.24 -29.60 -41.19
CA ARG A 260 9.72 -30.96 -41.28
C ARG A 260 8.43 -31.01 -42.11
N LEU A 261 7.47 -30.13 -41.84
CA LEU A 261 6.20 -30.05 -42.60
C LEU A 261 6.43 -29.66 -44.07
N ALA A 262 7.38 -28.75 -44.35
CA ALA A 262 7.74 -28.40 -45.73
C ALA A 262 8.31 -29.60 -46.50
N ASN A 263 9.18 -30.38 -45.85
CA ASN A 263 9.73 -31.61 -46.42
C ASN A 263 8.65 -32.67 -46.62
N GLU A 264 7.73 -32.83 -45.67
CA GLU A 264 6.61 -33.77 -45.79
C GLU A 264 5.69 -33.43 -46.98
N VAL A 265 5.36 -32.15 -47.16
CA VAL A 265 4.57 -31.69 -48.34
C VAL A 265 5.32 -31.96 -49.64
N LYS A 266 6.65 -31.79 -49.66
CA LYS A 266 7.49 -32.11 -50.82
C LYS A 266 7.48 -33.61 -51.14
N THR A 267 7.59 -34.47 -50.12
CA THR A 267 7.51 -35.93 -50.26
C THR A 267 6.13 -36.39 -50.75
N LEU A 268 5.05 -35.85 -50.20
CA LEU A 268 3.69 -36.18 -50.63
C LEU A 268 3.44 -35.76 -52.09
N ASN A 269 4.02 -34.64 -52.52
CA ASN A 269 3.96 -34.21 -53.91
C ASN A 269 4.68 -35.19 -54.86
N LEU A 270 5.85 -35.70 -54.44
CA LEU A 270 6.59 -36.71 -55.19
C LEU A 270 5.75 -37.97 -55.37
N GLN A 271 5.18 -38.49 -54.28
CA GLN A 271 4.33 -39.68 -54.29
C GLN A 271 3.11 -39.51 -55.20
N VAL A 272 2.43 -38.36 -55.15
CA VAL A 272 1.30 -38.07 -56.04
C VAL A 272 1.71 -38.05 -57.52
N CYS A 273 2.87 -37.46 -57.84
CA CYS A 273 3.39 -37.46 -59.20
C CYS A 273 3.78 -38.87 -59.68
N GLU A 274 4.43 -39.67 -58.83
CA GLU A 274 4.79 -41.07 -59.12
C GLU A 274 3.55 -41.93 -59.40
N CYS A 275 2.54 -41.89 -58.52
CA CYS A 275 1.28 -42.62 -58.71
C CYS A 275 0.55 -42.22 -60.00
N LEU A 276 0.74 -40.98 -60.45
CA LEU A 276 0.15 -40.49 -61.69
C LEU A 276 1.10 -40.63 -62.90
N GLY A 277 2.31 -41.15 -62.76
CA GLY A 277 3.32 -41.20 -63.84
C GLY A 277 3.59 -39.82 -64.44
N LEU A 278 3.72 -38.80 -63.59
CA LEU A 278 4.06 -37.42 -63.94
C LEU A 278 5.47 -37.10 -63.44
N GLN A 279 6.18 -36.23 -64.16
CA GLN A 279 7.42 -35.65 -63.66
C GLN A 279 7.12 -34.59 -62.59
N ILE A 280 8.10 -34.27 -61.74
CA ILE A 280 7.94 -33.38 -60.57
C ILE A 280 7.51 -31.96 -61.00
N ASP A 281 7.98 -31.51 -62.15
CA ASP A 281 7.67 -30.23 -62.78
C ASP A 281 6.25 -30.16 -63.40
N GLN A 282 5.56 -31.30 -63.51
CA GLN A 282 4.22 -31.41 -64.10
C GLN A 282 3.08 -31.37 -63.07
N GLN A 283 3.30 -30.78 -61.89
CA GLN A 283 2.28 -30.70 -60.84
C GLN A 283 0.94 -30.09 -61.29
N ASN A 284 0.97 -29.15 -62.25
CA ASN A 284 -0.24 -28.51 -62.78
C ASN A 284 -1.17 -29.52 -63.50
N ALA A 285 -0.63 -30.65 -63.97
CA ALA A 285 -1.38 -31.69 -64.66
C ALA A 285 -2.06 -32.71 -63.72
N VAL A 286 -1.68 -32.73 -62.43
CA VAL A 286 -2.17 -33.70 -61.41
C VAL A 286 -3.70 -33.71 -61.35
N ARG A 287 -4.33 -32.54 -61.25
CA ARG A 287 -5.79 -32.41 -61.14
C ARG A 287 -6.49 -32.95 -62.38
N ALA A 288 -5.99 -32.65 -63.56
CA ALA A 288 -6.57 -33.10 -64.81
C ALA A 288 -6.46 -34.63 -64.96
N LYS A 289 -5.32 -35.23 -64.60
CA LYS A 289 -5.08 -36.67 -64.70
C LYS A 289 -5.90 -37.47 -63.67
N PHE A 290 -6.01 -36.98 -62.44
CA PHE A 290 -6.88 -37.56 -61.41
C PHE A 290 -8.35 -37.62 -61.84
N VAL A 291 -8.88 -36.51 -62.39
CA VAL A 291 -10.28 -36.48 -62.88
C VAL A 291 -10.48 -37.44 -64.06
N ARG A 292 -9.49 -37.56 -64.95
CA ARG A 292 -9.54 -38.51 -66.08
C ARG A 292 -9.55 -39.97 -65.62
N LEU A 293 -8.76 -40.32 -64.60
CA LEU A 293 -8.74 -41.67 -64.01
C LEU A 293 -10.12 -42.05 -63.45
N GLY A 294 -10.73 -41.18 -62.64
CA GLY A 294 -12.08 -41.41 -62.12
C GLY A 294 -13.13 -41.58 -63.24
N LYS A 295 -13.09 -40.70 -64.26
CA LYS A 295 -13.99 -40.83 -65.42
C LYS A 295 -13.76 -42.12 -66.21
N LEU A 296 -12.53 -42.60 -66.31
CA LEU A 296 -12.18 -43.83 -67.01
C LEU A 296 -12.74 -45.05 -66.27
N ALA A 297 -12.62 -45.09 -64.94
CA ALA A 297 -13.21 -46.14 -64.10
C ALA A 297 -14.73 -46.22 -64.30
N ASP A 298 -15.43 -45.07 -64.23
CA ASP A 298 -16.88 -45.00 -64.45
C ASP A 298 -17.29 -45.46 -65.87
N LEU A 299 -16.50 -45.11 -66.89
CA LEU A 299 -16.72 -45.54 -68.27
C LEU A 299 -16.62 -47.05 -68.43
N LYS A 300 -15.67 -47.68 -67.73
CA LYS A 300 -15.47 -49.14 -67.74
C LYS A 300 -16.63 -49.87 -67.05
N ILE A 301 -17.11 -49.35 -65.91
CA ILE A 301 -18.29 -49.88 -65.19
C ILE A 301 -19.54 -49.80 -66.07
N ARG A 302 -19.84 -48.63 -66.63
CA ARG A 302 -21.02 -48.45 -67.50
C ARG A 302 -20.97 -49.36 -68.73
N LYS A 303 -19.76 -49.64 -69.25
CA LYS A 303 -19.57 -50.55 -70.38
C LYS A 303 -19.80 -52.01 -69.97
N ALA A 304 -19.40 -52.41 -68.77
CA ALA A 304 -19.66 -53.74 -68.20
C ALA A 304 -21.16 -53.95 -67.91
N GLU A 305 -21.82 -52.97 -67.29
CA GLU A 305 -23.25 -53.02 -66.97
C GLU A 305 -24.13 -53.19 -68.23
N ARG A 306 -23.81 -52.47 -69.32
CA ARG A 306 -24.53 -52.59 -70.59
C ARG A 306 -24.43 -53.97 -71.23
N LEU A 307 -23.38 -54.72 -70.94
CA LEU A 307 -23.11 -56.04 -71.54
C LEU A 307 -23.71 -57.20 -70.73
N LYS A 308 -24.16 -56.96 -69.49
CA LYS A 308 -24.56 -57.98 -68.51
C LYS A 308 -26.00 -58.51 -68.65
N LEU A 309 -26.72 -58.14 -69.71
CA LEU A 309 -28.16 -58.39 -69.89
C LEU A 309 -28.52 -59.70 -70.61
N ALA A 310 -27.58 -60.63 -70.81
CA ALA A 310 -27.80 -61.83 -71.62
C ALA A 310 -28.07 -63.09 -70.76
N GLU A 311 -29.16 -63.80 -71.04
CA GLU A 311 -29.57 -65.04 -70.36
C GLU A 311 -29.18 -66.29 -71.16
N LEU A 312 -28.87 -67.40 -70.48
CA LEU A 312 -28.42 -68.65 -71.11
C LEU A 312 -29.59 -69.52 -71.64
N PRO A 313 -29.47 -70.15 -72.82
CA PRO A 313 -30.46 -71.08 -73.33
C PRO A 313 -30.45 -72.44 -72.61
N VAL A 314 -31.64 -73.02 -72.46
CA VAL A 314 -31.89 -74.37 -71.95
C VAL A 314 -31.66 -75.40 -73.06
N ILE A 315 -30.62 -76.23 -72.92
CA ILE A 315 -30.26 -77.22 -73.95
C ILE A 315 -30.62 -78.63 -73.46
N VAL A 316 -31.44 -79.35 -74.23
CA VAL A 316 -31.75 -80.77 -73.98
C VAL A 316 -31.01 -81.63 -75.02
N PRO A 317 -30.10 -82.53 -74.61
CA PRO A 317 -29.30 -83.31 -75.56
C PRO A 317 -30.15 -84.21 -76.45
N LEU A 318 -29.81 -84.29 -77.74
CA LEU A 318 -30.51 -85.12 -78.74
C LEU A 318 -30.65 -86.58 -78.29
N LYS A 319 -29.59 -87.14 -77.69
CA LYS A 319 -29.58 -88.51 -77.15
C LYS A 319 -30.70 -88.75 -76.13
N ARG A 320 -31.08 -87.74 -75.35
CA ARG A 320 -32.14 -87.82 -74.33
C ARG A 320 -33.52 -87.82 -75.00
N ILE A 321 -33.72 -87.02 -76.04
CA ILE A 321 -34.96 -86.94 -76.81
C ILE A 321 -35.22 -88.26 -77.55
N LEU A 322 -34.21 -88.80 -78.24
CA LEU A 322 -34.30 -90.08 -78.94
C LEU A 322 -34.63 -91.25 -78.00
N ARG A 323 -33.97 -91.30 -76.82
CA ARG A 323 -34.28 -92.30 -75.79
C ARG A 323 -35.72 -92.18 -75.30
N ALA A 324 -36.21 -90.95 -75.09
CA ALA A 324 -37.60 -90.71 -74.70
C ALA A 324 -38.57 -91.21 -75.78
N ALA A 325 -38.40 -90.88 -77.06
CA ALA A 325 -39.26 -91.41 -78.12
C ALA A 325 -39.27 -92.96 -78.17
N GLY A 326 -38.11 -93.60 -77.98
CA GLY A 326 -37.99 -95.06 -77.97
C GLY A 326 -38.61 -95.75 -76.75
N VAL A 327 -38.61 -95.11 -75.58
CA VAL A 327 -39.34 -95.62 -74.40
C VAL A 327 -40.86 -95.41 -74.57
N ALA A 328 -41.28 -94.29 -75.15
CA ALA A 328 -42.68 -93.97 -75.39
C ALA A 328 -43.37 -95.05 -76.25
N ARG A 329 -42.75 -95.40 -77.39
CA ARG A 329 -43.26 -96.43 -78.30
C ARG A 329 -43.42 -97.80 -77.62
N ARG A 330 -42.45 -98.19 -76.78
CA ARG A 330 -42.50 -99.46 -76.03
C ARG A 330 -43.61 -99.49 -74.98
N LEU A 331 -43.87 -98.37 -74.31
CA LEU A 331 -44.95 -98.29 -73.31
C LEU A 331 -46.33 -98.34 -73.97
N LEU A 332 -46.50 -97.69 -75.11
CA LEU A 332 -47.77 -97.72 -75.86
C LEU A 332 -48.11 -99.12 -76.38
N GLN A 333 -47.16 -99.80 -77.04
CA GLN A 333 -47.34 -101.19 -77.49
C GLN A 333 -47.68 -102.13 -76.34
N LYS A 334 -47.05 -101.91 -75.17
CA LYS A 334 -47.33 -102.71 -73.98
C LYS A 334 -48.75 -102.48 -73.46
N LYS A 335 -49.24 -101.23 -73.48
CA LYS A 335 -50.61 -100.89 -73.07
C LYS A 335 -51.65 -101.55 -73.98
N GLU A 336 -51.50 -101.42 -75.30
CA GLU A 336 -52.38 -102.05 -76.30
C GLU A 336 -52.48 -103.58 -76.11
N LYS A 337 -51.34 -104.24 -75.89
CA LYS A 337 -51.31 -105.70 -75.68
C LYS A 337 -52.04 -106.12 -74.39
N ILE A 338 -51.91 -105.35 -73.32
CA ILE A 338 -52.58 -105.64 -72.04
C ILE A 338 -54.10 -105.44 -72.19
N GLU A 339 -54.53 -104.34 -72.82
CA GLU A 339 -55.96 -104.03 -73.03
C GLU A 339 -56.64 -105.08 -73.92
N ALA A 340 -56.00 -105.50 -75.02
CA ALA A 340 -56.53 -106.55 -75.89
C ALA A 340 -56.73 -107.90 -75.16
N THR A 341 -55.82 -108.24 -74.23
CA THR A 341 -55.89 -109.49 -73.47
C THR A 341 -56.96 -109.45 -72.37
N LEU A 342 -57.19 -108.28 -71.75
CA LEU A 342 -58.26 -108.09 -70.77
C LEU A 342 -59.65 -108.18 -71.42
N LEU A 343 -59.81 -107.63 -72.62
CA LEU A 343 -61.09 -107.63 -73.34
C LEU A 343 -61.57 -109.04 -73.73
N GLN A 344 -60.65 -109.99 -73.94
CA GLN A 344 -60.96 -111.37 -74.30
C GLN A 344 -61.55 -112.21 -73.14
N ASN A 345 -61.40 -111.79 -71.88
CA ASN A 345 -61.72 -112.61 -70.70
C ASN A 345 -62.87 -112.06 -69.84
N VAL A 346 -63.74 -111.23 -70.42
CA VAL A 346 -64.79 -110.49 -69.69
C VAL A 346 -65.83 -111.40 -69.03
N SER A 347 -66.20 -112.52 -69.66
CA SER A 347 -67.20 -113.45 -69.10
C SER A 347 -66.74 -114.14 -67.82
N ALA A 348 -65.44 -114.43 -67.69
CA ALA A 348 -64.85 -115.07 -66.52
C ALA A 348 -64.90 -114.16 -65.27
N ILE A 349 -64.84 -112.84 -65.45
CA ILE A 349 -64.82 -111.87 -64.34
C ILE A 349 -66.15 -111.86 -63.57
N ASN A 350 -67.29 -112.07 -64.26
CA ASN A 350 -68.62 -112.01 -63.63
C ASN A 350 -68.92 -113.19 -62.70
N TYR A 351 -68.35 -114.37 -62.96
CA TYR A 351 -68.57 -115.57 -62.11
C TYR A 351 -67.68 -115.59 -60.86
N ARG A 352 -66.65 -114.75 -60.79
CA ARG A 352 -65.70 -114.68 -59.67
C ARG A 352 -66.40 -114.40 -58.34
N VAL A 353 -67.27 -113.40 -58.31
CA VAL A 353 -68.01 -113.00 -57.09
C VAL A 353 -68.85 -114.16 -56.56
N ILE A 354 -69.42 -114.96 -57.46
CA ILE A 354 -70.23 -116.13 -57.11
C ILE A 354 -69.36 -117.22 -56.49
N TYR A 355 -68.18 -117.51 -57.07
CA TYR A 355 -67.27 -118.53 -56.54
C TYR A 355 -66.62 -118.11 -55.21
N GLU A 356 -66.27 -116.83 -55.03
CA GLU A 356 -65.76 -116.32 -53.75
C GLU A 356 -66.82 -116.43 -52.65
N ALA A 357 -68.08 -116.09 -52.94
CA ALA A 357 -69.18 -116.26 -52.00
C ALA A 357 -69.40 -117.73 -51.61
N LEU A 358 -69.32 -118.67 -52.56
CA LEU A 358 -69.41 -120.11 -52.28
C LEU A 358 -68.29 -120.58 -51.34
N GLN A 359 -67.06 -120.07 -51.51
CA GLN A 359 -65.92 -120.45 -50.68
C GLN A 359 -66.06 -119.93 -49.23
N VAL A 360 -66.67 -118.76 -49.04
CA VAL A 360 -66.97 -118.23 -47.70
C VAL A 360 -68.04 -119.09 -47.02
N ILE A 361 -69.07 -119.51 -47.76
CA ILE A 361 -70.16 -120.34 -47.21
C ILE A 361 -69.64 -121.72 -46.75
N GLU A 362 -68.70 -122.32 -47.49
CA GLU A 362 -68.10 -123.62 -47.12
C GLU A 362 -67.46 -123.61 -45.72
N ASN A 363 -66.81 -122.51 -45.34
CA ASN A 363 -66.12 -122.42 -44.06
C ASN A 363 -67.05 -122.29 -42.84
N ILE A 364 -68.36 -122.09 -43.05
CA ILE A 364 -69.34 -121.79 -41.99
C ILE A 364 -70.27 -122.99 -41.73
N GLY A 365 -70.48 -123.89 -42.69
CA GLY A 365 -71.49 -124.96 -42.61
C GLY A 365 -70.90 -126.37 -42.58
N ASP A 366 -71.10 -127.07 -41.47
CA ASP A 366 -70.68 -128.47 -41.27
C ASP A 366 -71.93 -129.32 -40.97
N ASP A 367 -72.53 -129.89 -42.03
CA ASP A 367 -73.60 -130.91 -41.92
C ASP A 367 -73.76 -131.72 -43.22
N GLY A 368 -72.70 -131.89 -44.00
CA GLY A 368 -72.66 -132.81 -45.16
C GLY A 368 -73.70 -132.56 -46.26
N ILE A 369 -74.29 -131.35 -46.30
CA ILE A 369 -75.42 -130.99 -47.15
C ILE A 369 -75.14 -129.66 -47.88
N CYS A 370 -75.52 -129.58 -49.15
CA CYS A 370 -75.44 -128.36 -49.94
C CYS A 370 -76.39 -127.29 -49.37
N PRO A 371 -75.91 -126.11 -48.95
CA PRO A 371 -76.75 -125.10 -48.30
C PRO A 371 -77.78 -124.45 -49.24
N ALA A 372 -77.59 -124.56 -50.56
CA ALA A 372 -78.50 -123.97 -51.53
C ALA A 372 -79.74 -124.83 -51.82
N CYS A 373 -79.58 -126.15 -51.89
CA CYS A 373 -80.65 -127.07 -52.28
C CYS A 373 -80.93 -128.18 -51.25
N SER A 374 -80.19 -128.17 -50.14
CA SER A 374 -80.25 -129.15 -49.06
C SER A 374 -79.97 -130.61 -49.50
N THR A 375 -79.36 -130.79 -50.69
CA THR A 375 -78.94 -132.12 -51.15
C THR A 375 -77.64 -132.53 -50.45
N PRO A 376 -77.55 -133.75 -49.88
CA PRO A 376 -76.31 -134.23 -49.27
C PRO A 376 -75.13 -134.16 -50.25
N LEU A 377 -73.98 -133.65 -49.83
CA LEU A 377 -72.82 -133.39 -50.69
C LEU A 377 -72.23 -134.67 -51.33
N HIS A 378 -72.56 -135.84 -50.81
CA HIS A 378 -72.16 -137.12 -51.43
C HIS A 378 -73.02 -137.52 -52.64
N SER A 379 -74.17 -136.88 -52.86
CA SER A 379 -75.08 -137.20 -53.98
C SER A 379 -75.09 -136.14 -55.09
N VAL A 380 -74.30 -135.07 -54.98
CA VAL A 380 -74.15 -134.07 -56.05
C VAL A 380 -73.13 -134.51 -57.11
N ALA A 381 -73.43 -134.18 -58.37
CA ALA A 381 -72.59 -134.54 -59.53
C ALA A 381 -71.18 -133.93 -59.48
N GLU A 382 -71.05 -132.73 -58.93
CA GLU A 382 -69.77 -132.09 -58.65
C GLU A 382 -69.96 -131.23 -57.40
N ASN A 383 -69.05 -131.34 -56.44
CA ASN A 383 -69.14 -130.54 -55.23
C ASN A 383 -68.98 -129.05 -55.60
N PRO A 384 -70.00 -128.21 -55.37
CA PRO A 384 -69.99 -126.81 -55.79
C PRO A 384 -68.84 -126.01 -55.15
N PHE A 385 -68.40 -126.39 -53.96
CA PHE A 385 -67.29 -125.75 -53.27
C PHE A 385 -65.92 -126.12 -53.88
N GLU A 386 -65.74 -127.38 -54.28
CA GLU A 386 -64.52 -127.80 -55.01
C GLU A 386 -64.43 -127.15 -56.39
N LYS A 387 -65.56 -127.06 -57.10
CA LYS A 387 -65.63 -126.35 -58.37
C LYS A 387 -65.25 -124.89 -58.22
N ALA A 388 -65.80 -124.20 -57.22
CA ALA A 388 -65.47 -122.80 -56.94
C ALA A 388 -63.96 -122.61 -56.68
N ARG A 389 -63.33 -123.47 -55.88
CA ARG A 389 -61.87 -123.42 -55.64
C ARG A 389 -61.05 -123.58 -56.91
N ARG A 390 -61.40 -124.53 -57.77
CA ARG A 390 -60.66 -124.79 -59.03
C ARG A 390 -60.75 -123.60 -59.98
N GLU A 391 -61.95 -123.06 -60.18
CA GLU A 391 -62.18 -121.93 -61.10
C GLU A 391 -61.53 -120.63 -60.58
N LEU A 392 -61.54 -120.39 -59.26
CA LEU A 392 -60.84 -119.24 -58.67
C LEU A 392 -59.31 -119.29 -58.86
N GLN A 393 -58.70 -120.48 -58.77
CA GLN A 393 -57.26 -120.64 -59.05
C GLN A 393 -56.91 -120.32 -60.51
N THR A 394 -57.78 -120.67 -61.46
CA THR A 394 -57.56 -120.37 -62.88
C THR A 394 -57.72 -118.87 -63.20
N MET A 395 -58.56 -118.16 -62.45
CA MET A 395 -58.79 -116.71 -62.61
C MET A 395 -57.65 -115.80 -62.10
N GLY A 396 -56.64 -116.33 -61.40
CA GLY A 396 -55.48 -115.55 -60.90
C GLY A 396 -54.61 -114.89 -61.98
N VAL A 397 -54.75 -115.27 -63.26
CA VAL A 397 -54.06 -114.63 -64.40
C VAL A 397 -54.61 -113.22 -64.68
N LEU A 398 -55.91 -112.99 -64.49
CA LEU A 398 -56.56 -111.70 -64.77
C LEU A 398 -56.14 -110.60 -63.78
N GLU A 399 -55.88 -110.98 -62.53
CA GLU A 399 -55.42 -110.05 -61.49
C GLU A 399 -54.00 -109.53 -61.78
N ARG A 400 -53.11 -110.40 -62.29
CA ARG A 400 -51.78 -110.00 -62.74
C ARG A 400 -51.83 -109.04 -63.93
N LEU A 401 -52.78 -109.21 -64.84
CA LEU A 401 -52.99 -108.32 -65.99
C LEU A 401 -53.50 -106.93 -65.55
N ASN A 402 -54.46 -106.86 -64.62
CA ASN A 402 -54.92 -105.59 -64.05
C ASN A 402 -53.81 -104.82 -63.32
N ILE A 403 -52.95 -105.52 -62.57
CA ILE A 403 -51.78 -104.90 -61.92
C ILE A 403 -50.77 -104.40 -62.98
N ALA A 404 -50.58 -105.15 -64.07
CA ALA A 404 -49.70 -104.76 -65.16
C ALA A 404 -50.23 -103.53 -65.92
N GLN A 405 -51.55 -103.38 -66.09
CA GLN A 405 -52.20 -102.21 -66.69
C GLN A 405 -51.91 -100.96 -65.85
N LYS A 406 -52.25 -100.98 -64.55
CA LYS A 406 -52.01 -99.86 -63.62
C LYS A 406 -50.53 -99.41 -63.57
N ARG A 407 -49.59 -100.36 -63.60
CA ARG A 407 -48.14 -100.05 -63.63
C ARG A 407 -47.71 -99.40 -64.93
N THR A 408 -48.29 -99.80 -66.06
CA THR A 408 -47.98 -99.24 -67.38
C THR A 408 -48.53 -97.81 -67.49
N ASP A 409 -49.74 -97.58 -67.00
CA ASP A 409 -50.40 -96.28 -66.94
C ASP A 409 -49.66 -95.26 -66.07
N ALA A 410 -49.15 -95.69 -64.91
CA ALA A 410 -48.31 -94.84 -64.05
C ALA A 410 -47.01 -94.41 -64.75
N ARG A 411 -46.35 -95.33 -65.48
CA ARG A 411 -45.14 -95.02 -66.24
C ARG A 411 -45.39 -94.08 -67.41
N ILE A 412 -46.51 -94.25 -68.11
CA ILE A 412 -46.94 -93.35 -69.19
C ILE A 412 -47.13 -91.92 -68.62
N SER A 413 -47.80 -91.78 -67.49
CA SER A 413 -48.02 -90.49 -66.83
C SER A 413 -46.72 -89.81 -66.38
N GLN A 414 -45.80 -90.56 -65.76
CA GLN A 414 -44.48 -90.03 -65.37
C GLN A 414 -43.67 -89.53 -66.57
N MET A 415 -43.76 -90.26 -67.67
CA MET A 415 -43.01 -89.91 -68.87
C MET A 415 -43.59 -88.69 -69.59
N ALA A 416 -44.92 -88.56 -69.65
CA ALA A 416 -45.59 -87.37 -70.17
C ALA A 416 -45.23 -86.11 -69.36
N MET A 417 -45.14 -86.23 -68.02
CA MET A 417 -44.66 -85.15 -67.16
C MET A 417 -43.22 -84.74 -67.49
N GLY A 418 -42.31 -85.71 -67.68
CA GLY A 418 -40.93 -85.43 -68.06
C GLY A 418 -40.79 -84.73 -69.42
N ILE A 419 -41.69 -85.03 -70.36
CA ILE A 419 -41.76 -84.36 -71.67
C ILE A 419 -42.25 -82.92 -71.50
N ALA A 420 -43.29 -82.70 -70.70
CA ALA A 420 -43.80 -81.36 -70.40
C ALA A 420 -42.72 -80.43 -69.82
N THR A 421 -41.91 -80.93 -68.87
CA THR A 421 -40.80 -80.14 -68.29
C THR A 421 -39.69 -79.83 -69.28
N CYS A 422 -39.36 -80.75 -70.20
CA CYS A 422 -38.35 -80.46 -71.22
C CYS A 422 -38.85 -79.40 -72.22
N PHE A 423 -40.16 -79.38 -72.44
CA PHE A 423 -40.79 -78.51 -73.42
C PHE A 423 -40.92 -77.06 -72.93
N SER A 424 -41.11 -76.82 -71.63
CA SER A 424 -41.10 -75.45 -71.08
C SER A 424 -39.77 -74.72 -71.34
N GLY A 425 -38.67 -75.48 -71.49
CA GLY A 425 -37.36 -74.96 -71.90
C GLY A 425 -37.33 -74.35 -73.31
N VAL A 426 -38.27 -74.73 -74.19
CA VAL A 426 -38.38 -74.21 -75.56
C VAL A 426 -38.98 -72.80 -75.57
N ASP A 427 -40.00 -72.56 -74.73
CA ASP A 427 -40.61 -71.24 -74.58
C ASP A 427 -39.61 -70.23 -73.98
N THR A 428 -38.77 -70.66 -73.04
CA THR A 428 -37.69 -69.82 -72.49
C THR A 428 -36.65 -69.48 -73.56
N ASN A 429 -36.23 -70.45 -74.38
CA ASN A 429 -35.25 -70.23 -75.44
C ASN A 429 -35.76 -69.26 -76.52
N THR A 430 -37.06 -69.33 -76.82
CA THR A 430 -37.69 -68.42 -77.77
C THR A 430 -37.63 -66.96 -77.30
N LYS A 431 -37.83 -66.71 -76.00
CA LYS A 431 -37.77 -65.36 -75.41
C LYS A 431 -36.37 -64.73 -75.47
N ILE A 432 -35.32 -65.56 -75.42
CA ILE A 432 -33.91 -65.12 -75.45
C ILE A 432 -33.31 -65.14 -76.88
N GLY A 433 -34.17 -65.27 -77.90
CA GLY A 433 -33.80 -65.09 -79.31
C GLY A 433 -33.42 -66.37 -80.06
N VAL A 434 -33.77 -67.56 -79.55
CA VAL A 434 -33.63 -68.84 -80.25
C VAL A 434 -35.03 -69.40 -80.58
N PRO A 435 -35.65 -69.01 -81.71
CA PRO A 435 -37.00 -69.45 -82.05
C PRO A 435 -37.04 -70.92 -82.48
N CYS A 436 -38.02 -71.67 -81.98
CA CYS A 436 -38.27 -73.03 -82.45
C CYS A 436 -39.21 -73.01 -83.66
N THR A 437 -38.72 -73.47 -84.83
CA THR A 437 -39.49 -73.51 -86.09
C THR A 437 -40.29 -74.80 -86.28
N LEU A 438 -40.21 -75.72 -85.32
CA LEU A 438 -40.88 -77.02 -85.39
C LEU A 438 -42.38 -76.92 -85.08
N PRO A 439 -43.24 -77.76 -85.69
CA PRO A 439 -44.69 -77.76 -85.48
C PRO A 439 -45.06 -78.38 -84.12
N ILE A 440 -44.85 -77.63 -83.05
CA ILE A 440 -45.00 -78.10 -81.66
C ILE A 440 -46.32 -77.67 -80.99
N ARG A 441 -47.17 -76.94 -81.70
CA ARG A 441 -48.43 -76.39 -81.16
C ARG A 441 -49.38 -77.48 -80.66
N ASP A 442 -49.45 -78.58 -81.38
CA ASP A 442 -50.31 -79.70 -81.01
C ASP A 442 -49.78 -80.39 -79.75
N LEU A 443 -48.45 -80.52 -79.61
CA LEU A 443 -47.82 -81.01 -78.38
C LEU A 443 -48.08 -80.08 -77.19
N GLN A 444 -48.02 -78.76 -77.38
CA GLN A 444 -48.36 -77.78 -76.34
C GLN A 444 -49.80 -77.96 -75.85
N SER A 445 -50.75 -78.14 -76.79
CA SER A 445 -52.15 -78.37 -76.44
C SER A 445 -52.34 -79.69 -75.68
N LEU A 446 -51.64 -80.76 -76.09
CA LEU A 446 -51.68 -82.07 -75.43
C LEU A 446 -51.06 -82.02 -74.03
N ILE A 447 -49.95 -81.29 -73.84
CA ILE A 447 -49.33 -81.08 -72.52
C ILE A 447 -50.28 -80.31 -71.60
N ALA A 448 -50.93 -79.26 -72.08
CA ALA A 448 -51.90 -78.50 -71.29
C ALA A 448 -53.10 -79.38 -70.89
N ASN A 449 -53.62 -80.20 -71.82
CA ASN A 449 -54.68 -81.15 -71.53
C ASN A 449 -54.23 -82.21 -70.52
N PHE A 450 -52.99 -82.71 -70.62
CA PHE A 450 -52.42 -83.68 -69.68
C PHE A 450 -52.35 -83.12 -68.25
N SER A 451 -51.98 -81.84 -68.08
CA SER A 451 -51.94 -81.20 -66.77
C SER A 451 -53.32 -81.16 -66.09
N ASN A 452 -54.39 -81.01 -66.88
CA ASN A 452 -55.77 -80.80 -66.40
C ASN A 452 -56.64 -82.07 -66.37
N ALA A 453 -56.18 -83.19 -66.92
CA ALA A 453 -56.97 -84.42 -67.01
C ALA A 453 -57.10 -85.16 -65.65
N THR A 454 -58.29 -85.69 -65.38
CA THR A 454 -58.58 -86.57 -64.24
C THR A 454 -57.96 -87.96 -64.40
N ASP A 455 -57.97 -88.50 -65.61
CA ASP A 455 -57.19 -89.70 -65.98
C ASP A 455 -55.96 -89.33 -66.81
N ARG A 456 -54.84 -89.14 -66.11
CA ARG A 456 -53.56 -88.76 -66.71
C ARG A 456 -52.94 -89.84 -67.58
N ALA A 457 -53.32 -91.10 -67.42
CA ALA A 457 -52.72 -92.19 -68.19
C ALA A 457 -53.24 -92.22 -69.64
N VAL A 458 -54.49 -91.80 -69.86
CA VAL A 458 -55.09 -91.70 -71.19
C VAL A 458 -54.49 -90.55 -71.97
N VAL A 459 -54.48 -89.34 -71.40
CA VAL A 459 -53.90 -88.17 -72.08
C VAL A 459 -52.38 -88.28 -72.16
N GLY A 460 -51.73 -88.89 -71.16
CA GLY A 460 -50.30 -89.18 -71.19
C GLY A 460 -49.91 -90.13 -72.34
N ALA A 461 -50.76 -91.09 -72.69
CA ALA A 461 -50.53 -91.95 -73.85
C ALA A 461 -50.55 -91.14 -75.16
N GLN A 462 -51.45 -90.16 -75.28
CA GLN A 462 -51.51 -89.25 -76.44
C GLN A 462 -50.24 -88.37 -76.53
N VAL A 463 -49.74 -87.84 -75.42
CA VAL A 463 -48.47 -87.07 -75.37
C VAL A 463 -47.29 -87.93 -75.82
N LEU A 464 -47.21 -89.17 -75.33
CA LEU A 464 -46.15 -90.12 -75.71
C LEU A 464 -46.25 -90.51 -77.19
N HIS A 465 -47.46 -90.71 -77.69
CA HIS A 465 -47.72 -91.05 -79.08
C HIS A 465 -47.30 -89.92 -80.01
N PHE A 466 -47.72 -88.68 -79.69
CA PHE A 466 -47.30 -87.49 -80.42
C PHE A 466 -45.78 -87.35 -80.42
N LEU A 467 -45.11 -87.47 -79.27
CA LEU A 467 -43.65 -87.39 -79.22
C LEU A 467 -42.97 -88.45 -80.10
N ALA A 468 -43.46 -89.69 -80.07
CA ALA A 468 -42.86 -90.79 -80.84
C ALA A 468 -42.98 -90.60 -82.36
N ILE A 469 -44.05 -89.94 -82.82
CA ILE A 469 -44.27 -89.56 -84.23
C ILE A 469 -43.45 -88.31 -84.56
N PHE A 470 -43.59 -87.26 -83.75
CA PHE A 470 -42.92 -85.98 -83.94
C PHE A 470 -41.40 -86.13 -84.06
N VAL A 471 -40.77 -86.93 -83.20
CA VAL A 471 -39.32 -87.20 -83.26
C VAL A 471 -38.94 -88.00 -84.52
N ALA A 472 -39.81 -88.88 -85.00
CA ALA A 472 -39.55 -89.65 -86.22
C ALA A 472 -39.64 -88.77 -87.48
N GLU A 473 -40.59 -87.83 -87.51
CA GLU A 473 -40.85 -86.97 -88.66
C GLU A 473 -39.95 -85.72 -88.71
N ASN A 474 -39.48 -85.22 -87.56
CA ASN A 474 -38.81 -83.91 -87.46
C ASN A 474 -37.37 -83.98 -86.92
N LEU A 475 -36.69 -85.12 -87.05
CA LEU A 475 -35.34 -85.33 -86.47
C LEU A 475 -34.33 -84.23 -86.86
N ALA A 476 -34.23 -83.91 -88.15
CA ALA A 476 -33.29 -82.90 -88.65
C ALA A 476 -33.59 -81.50 -88.09
N GLY A 477 -34.87 -81.15 -87.91
CA GLY A 477 -35.24 -79.86 -87.32
C GLY A 477 -34.98 -79.79 -85.80
N ILE A 478 -35.06 -80.92 -85.10
CA ILE A 478 -34.67 -81.02 -83.68
C ILE A 478 -33.15 -80.81 -83.52
N GLU A 479 -32.35 -81.41 -84.40
CA GLU A 479 -30.89 -81.23 -84.40
C GLU A 479 -30.50 -79.77 -84.66
N LEU A 480 -31.13 -79.13 -85.64
CA LEU A 480 -30.90 -77.72 -85.95
C LEU A 480 -31.25 -76.80 -84.78
N TYR A 481 -32.38 -77.04 -84.12
CA TYR A 481 -32.78 -76.26 -82.94
C TYR A 481 -31.79 -76.40 -81.77
N ILE A 482 -31.26 -77.61 -81.52
CA ILE A 482 -30.24 -77.83 -80.50
C ILE A 482 -28.95 -77.07 -80.85
N TYR A 483 -28.53 -77.12 -82.11
CA TYR A 483 -27.37 -76.39 -82.60
C TYR A 483 -27.51 -74.87 -82.40
N ASP A 484 -28.68 -74.30 -82.70
CA ASP A 484 -28.94 -72.87 -82.47
C ASP A 484 -28.90 -72.49 -80.98
N CYS A 485 -29.38 -73.37 -80.09
CA CYS A 485 -29.26 -73.17 -78.65
C CYS A 485 -27.78 -73.22 -78.19
N GLU A 486 -26.98 -74.17 -78.69
CA GLU A 486 -25.55 -74.27 -78.37
C GLU A 486 -24.75 -73.05 -78.86
N ARG A 487 -25.05 -72.57 -80.08
CA ARG A 487 -24.42 -71.35 -80.62
C ARG A 487 -24.73 -70.12 -79.75
N LYS A 488 -25.98 -69.97 -79.31
CA LYS A 488 -26.37 -68.85 -78.42
C LYS A 488 -25.68 -68.95 -77.05
N HIS A 489 -25.49 -70.16 -76.54
CA HIS A 489 -24.76 -70.39 -75.28
C HIS A 489 -23.31 -69.90 -75.34
N GLU A 490 -22.59 -70.17 -76.44
CA GLU A 490 -21.23 -69.68 -76.64
C GLU A 490 -21.16 -68.15 -76.75
N GLU A 491 -22.13 -67.53 -77.41
CA GLU A 491 -22.22 -66.08 -77.56
C GLU A 491 -22.30 -65.37 -76.20
N VAL A 492 -23.21 -65.82 -75.32
CA VAL A 492 -23.41 -65.25 -73.98
C VAL A 492 -22.17 -65.44 -73.10
N THR A 493 -21.53 -66.62 -73.17
CA THR A 493 -20.32 -66.92 -72.38
C THR A 493 -19.14 -65.99 -72.73
N ARG A 494 -18.97 -65.65 -74.01
CA ARG A 494 -17.92 -64.70 -74.44
C ARG A 494 -18.18 -63.28 -73.95
N VAL A 495 -19.44 -62.87 -73.86
CA VAL A 495 -19.83 -61.55 -73.33
C VAL A 495 -19.52 -61.46 -71.84
N ASP A 496 -19.82 -62.50 -71.06
CA ASP A 496 -19.53 -62.56 -69.62
C ASP A 496 -18.04 -62.46 -69.28
N CYS A 497 -17.16 -63.16 -70.02
CA CYS A 497 -15.72 -63.02 -69.85
C CYS A 497 -15.24 -61.57 -70.05
N ARG A 498 -15.85 -60.86 -71.01
CA ARG A 498 -15.51 -59.47 -71.31
C ARG A 498 -16.04 -58.49 -70.26
N VAL A 499 -17.18 -58.79 -69.64
CA VAL A 499 -17.72 -58.04 -68.50
C VAL A 499 -16.79 -58.15 -67.29
N ARG A 500 -16.36 -59.37 -66.91
CA ARG A 500 -15.45 -59.58 -65.77
C ARG A 500 -14.14 -58.80 -65.93
N HIS A 501 -13.53 -58.84 -67.11
CA HIS A 501 -12.29 -58.10 -67.37
C HIS A 501 -12.46 -56.58 -67.28
N LEU A 502 -13.63 -56.04 -67.67
CA LEU A 502 -13.93 -54.60 -67.52
C LEU A 502 -14.18 -54.21 -66.05
N GLU A 503 -14.81 -55.08 -65.27
CA GLU A 503 -15.04 -54.88 -63.83
C GLU A 503 -13.71 -54.89 -63.05
N GLU A 504 -12.79 -55.81 -63.35
CA GLU A 504 -11.45 -55.86 -62.75
C GLU A 504 -10.63 -54.60 -63.05
N GLN A 505 -10.63 -54.13 -64.31
CA GLN A 505 -9.96 -52.89 -64.69
C GLN A 505 -10.56 -51.66 -63.98
N ALA A 506 -11.88 -51.63 -63.81
CA ALA A 506 -12.54 -50.54 -63.11
C ALA A 506 -12.22 -50.51 -61.61
N LEU A 507 -12.10 -51.68 -60.98
CA LEU A 507 -11.75 -51.81 -59.57
C LEU A 507 -10.32 -51.29 -59.33
N ALA A 508 -9.35 -51.74 -60.12
CA ALA A 508 -7.96 -51.27 -60.03
C ALA A 508 -7.85 -49.73 -60.16
N LEU A 509 -8.58 -49.14 -61.11
CA LEU A 509 -8.62 -47.69 -61.29
C LEU A 509 -9.29 -46.95 -60.11
N LYS A 510 -10.29 -47.56 -59.45
CA LYS A 510 -10.91 -46.99 -58.24
C LYS A 510 -9.96 -47.01 -57.05
N ASP A 511 -9.22 -48.10 -56.87
CA ASP A 511 -8.22 -48.22 -55.80
C ASP A 511 -7.11 -47.16 -55.95
N GLU A 512 -6.62 -46.92 -57.17
CA GLU A 512 -5.69 -45.83 -57.47
C GLU A 512 -6.25 -44.44 -57.13
N VAL A 513 -7.52 -44.19 -57.46
CA VAL A 513 -8.20 -42.92 -57.14
C VAL A 513 -8.35 -42.73 -55.63
N GLU A 514 -8.63 -43.79 -54.89
CA GLU A 514 -8.77 -43.75 -53.43
C GLU A 514 -7.42 -43.51 -52.73
N MET A 515 -6.36 -44.18 -53.18
CA MET A 515 -4.99 -43.93 -52.71
C MET A 515 -4.60 -42.46 -52.92
N LEU A 516 -4.85 -41.90 -54.11
CA LEU A 516 -4.57 -40.50 -54.43
C LEU A 516 -5.39 -39.53 -53.56
N ARG A 517 -6.65 -39.83 -53.25
CA ARG A 517 -7.46 -39.05 -52.29
C ARG A 517 -6.83 -39.03 -50.90
N GLY A 518 -6.31 -40.17 -50.44
CA GLY A 518 -5.58 -40.27 -49.16
C GLY A 518 -4.34 -39.38 -49.13
N LEU A 519 -3.54 -39.39 -50.22
CA LEU A 519 -2.36 -38.51 -50.34
C LEU A 519 -2.73 -37.02 -50.38
N PHE A 520 -3.82 -36.65 -51.09
CA PHE A 520 -4.30 -35.26 -51.09
C PHE A 520 -4.78 -34.79 -49.72
N ALA A 521 -5.47 -35.65 -48.96
CA ALA A 521 -5.92 -35.32 -47.61
C ALA A 521 -4.73 -35.08 -46.67
N LYS A 522 -3.72 -35.97 -46.69
CA LYS A 522 -2.47 -35.80 -45.92
C LYS A 522 -1.75 -34.52 -46.30
N LYS A 523 -1.61 -34.24 -47.60
CA LYS A 523 -0.97 -33.01 -48.10
C LYS A 523 -1.71 -31.76 -47.60
N LYS A 524 -3.04 -31.75 -47.67
CA LYS A 524 -3.86 -30.62 -47.20
C LYS A 524 -3.70 -30.40 -45.70
N ALA A 525 -3.65 -31.47 -44.90
CA ALA A 525 -3.42 -31.39 -43.45
C ALA A 525 -2.04 -30.80 -43.15
N SER A 526 -0.96 -31.32 -43.75
CA SER A 526 0.40 -30.79 -43.54
C SER A 526 0.55 -29.32 -44.01
N GLN A 527 -0.17 -28.90 -45.07
CA GLN A 527 -0.19 -27.50 -45.53
C GLN A 527 -0.96 -26.55 -44.57
N GLN A 528 -2.06 -27.02 -43.98
CA GLN A 528 -2.80 -26.26 -42.97
C GLN A 528 -1.96 -26.08 -41.70
N GLU A 529 -1.30 -27.14 -41.26
CA GLU A 529 -0.37 -27.09 -40.12
C GLU A 529 0.84 -26.18 -40.40
N PHE A 530 1.44 -26.27 -41.59
CA PHE A 530 2.52 -25.37 -42.00
C PHE A 530 2.10 -23.88 -41.93
N SER A 531 0.87 -23.58 -42.36
CA SER A 531 0.32 -22.22 -42.30
C SER A 531 0.02 -21.77 -40.86
N ARG A 532 -0.45 -22.69 -40.01
CA ARG A 532 -0.71 -22.44 -38.58
C ARG A 532 0.59 -22.12 -37.83
N VAL A 533 1.62 -22.96 -37.99
CA VAL A 533 2.97 -22.75 -37.45
C VAL A 533 3.54 -21.42 -37.96
N GLY A 534 3.34 -21.08 -39.23
CA GLY A 534 3.74 -19.79 -39.80
C GLY A 534 3.10 -18.57 -39.11
N LYS A 535 1.82 -18.65 -38.72
CA LYS A 535 1.14 -17.59 -37.95
C LYS A 535 1.69 -17.50 -36.52
N SER A 536 1.86 -18.63 -35.84
CA SER A 536 2.44 -18.67 -34.49
C SER A 536 3.85 -18.10 -34.45
N MET A 537 4.66 -18.31 -35.49
CA MET A 537 5.98 -17.68 -35.62
C MET A 537 5.90 -16.15 -35.73
N ALA A 538 4.96 -15.61 -36.52
CA ALA A 538 4.78 -14.17 -36.66
C ALA A 538 4.34 -13.51 -35.34
N ASP A 539 3.44 -14.17 -34.59
CA ASP A 539 3.01 -13.72 -33.27
C ASP A 539 4.17 -13.72 -32.26
N LEU A 540 5.03 -14.75 -32.28
CA LEU A 540 6.23 -14.81 -31.45
C LEU A 540 7.23 -13.70 -31.79
N GLU A 541 7.38 -13.35 -33.07
CA GLU A 541 8.26 -12.25 -33.50
C GLU A 541 7.75 -10.88 -33.06
N LEU A 542 6.43 -10.66 -33.10
CA LEU A 542 5.81 -9.45 -32.55
C LEU A 542 6.00 -9.35 -31.03
N ARG A 543 5.82 -10.48 -30.32
CA ARG A 543 5.99 -10.57 -28.87
C ARG A 543 7.46 -10.32 -28.46
N ARG A 544 8.41 -10.88 -29.21
CA ARG A 544 9.86 -10.62 -29.04
C ARG A 544 10.22 -9.16 -29.27
N ALA A 545 9.67 -8.51 -30.29
CA ALA A 545 9.91 -7.09 -30.55
C ALA A 545 9.42 -6.19 -29.39
N THR A 546 8.26 -6.54 -28.83
CA THR A 546 7.66 -5.82 -27.69
C THR A 546 8.48 -6.01 -26.41
N LEU A 547 8.90 -7.25 -26.12
CA LEU A 547 9.74 -7.56 -24.96
C LEU A 547 11.13 -6.91 -25.03
N LYS A 548 11.70 -6.78 -26.23
CA LYS A 548 13.00 -6.09 -26.42
C LYS A 548 12.91 -4.59 -26.13
N GLY A 549 11.78 -3.95 -26.46
CA GLY A 549 11.50 -2.56 -26.08
C GLY A 549 11.37 -2.41 -24.56
N ASN A 550 10.56 -3.27 -23.94
CA ASN A 550 10.35 -3.25 -22.48
C ASN A 550 11.62 -3.64 -21.69
N GLY A 551 12.51 -4.47 -22.25
CA GLY A 551 13.77 -4.85 -21.64
C GLY A 551 14.74 -3.69 -21.47
N ALA A 552 14.85 -2.80 -22.46
CA ALA A 552 15.68 -1.61 -22.35
C ALA A 552 15.18 -0.66 -21.25
N ASP A 553 13.86 -0.51 -21.14
CA ASP A 553 13.22 0.30 -20.09
C ASP A 553 13.34 -0.34 -18.70
N ASN A 554 13.24 -1.67 -18.60
CA ASN A 554 13.46 -2.40 -17.35
C ASN A 554 14.91 -2.30 -16.86
N VAL A 555 15.90 -2.37 -17.76
CA VAL A 555 17.31 -2.18 -17.40
C VAL A 555 17.56 -0.76 -16.90
N ARG A 556 17.02 0.26 -17.59
CA ARG A 556 17.13 1.66 -17.15
C ARG A 556 16.42 1.89 -15.81
N PHE A 557 15.24 1.32 -15.64
CA PHE A 557 14.48 1.40 -14.38
C PHE A 557 15.23 0.73 -13.23
N ASN A 558 15.71 -0.50 -13.41
CA ASN A 558 16.47 -1.21 -12.37
C ASN A 558 17.77 -0.48 -12.02
N SER A 559 18.46 0.09 -13.02
CA SER A 559 19.64 0.95 -12.78
C SER A 559 19.27 2.18 -11.95
N LEU A 560 18.16 2.86 -12.26
CA LEU A 560 17.65 3.97 -11.47
C LEU A 560 17.30 3.56 -10.04
N ILE A 561 16.66 2.40 -9.83
CA ILE A 561 16.35 1.88 -8.49
C ILE A 561 17.63 1.63 -7.68
N HIS A 562 18.65 1.01 -8.28
CA HIS A 562 19.95 0.84 -7.64
C HIS A 562 20.62 2.18 -7.31
N GLN A 563 20.55 3.16 -8.22
CA GLN A 563 21.04 4.51 -7.96
C GLN A 563 20.26 5.20 -6.83
N ILE A 564 18.94 5.08 -6.76
CA ILE A 564 18.13 5.64 -5.67
C ILE A 564 18.52 5.02 -4.32
N GLN A 565 18.75 3.70 -4.27
CA GLN A 565 19.19 3.05 -3.05
C GLN A 565 20.58 3.52 -2.60
N LEU A 566 21.52 3.67 -3.54
CA LEU A 566 22.85 4.21 -3.25
C LEU A 566 22.80 5.68 -2.81
N GLU A 567 22.04 6.50 -3.53
CA GLU A 567 21.90 7.93 -3.24
C GLU A 567 21.12 8.21 -1.96
N TYR A 568 20.28 7.28 -1.50
CA TYR A 568 19.68 7.36 -0.18
C TYR A 568 20.74 7.31 0.93
N GLY A 569 21.77 6.47 0.77
CA GLY A 569 22.92 6.44 1.67
C GLY A 569 23.69 7.76 1.66
N ASN A 570 23.91 8.34 0.47
CA ASN A 570 24.56 9.64 0.31
C ASN A 570 23.73 10.77 0.96
N LEU A 571 22.41 10.79 0.71
CA LEU A 571 21.47 11.75 1.30
C LEU A 571 21.48 11.68 2.83
N HIS A 572 21.44 10.46 3.39
CA HIS A 572 21.50 10.25 4.84
C HIS A 572 22.81 10.78 5.43
N ARG A 573 23.94 10.52 4.78
CA ARG A 573 25.25 11.04 5.18
C ARG A 573 25.32 12.56 5.07
N ASP A 574 24.81 13.14 3.98
CA ASP A 574 24.78 14.59 3.78
C ASP A 574 23.91 15.26 4.86
N LEU A 575 22.77 14.67 5.23
CA LEU A 575 21.92 15.12 6.33
C LEU A 575 22.62 15.08 7.69
N LEU A 576 23.35 14.00 7.99
CA LEU A 576 24.16 13.89 9.21
C LEU A 576 25.27 14.94 9.25
N ASN A 577 25.98 15.14 8.14
CA ASN A 577 27.02 16.17 8.04
C ASN A 577 26.43 17.57 8.22
N TYR A 578 25.25 17.83 7.65
CA TYR A 578 24.53 19.09 7.85
C TYR A 578 24.15 19.28 9.32
N LYS A 579 23.64 18.24 10.00
CA LYS A 579 23.38 18.25 11.46
C LYS A 579 24.62 18.70 12.24
N LEU A 580 25.73 18.00 12.02
CA LEU A 580 26.98 18.25 12.72
C LEU A 580 27.54 19.64 12.40
N SER A 581 27.38 20.13 11.18
CA SER A 581 27.79 21.48 10.81
C SER A 581 26.99 22.55 11.56
N LEU A 582 25.67 22.33 11.76
CA LEU A 582 24.82 23.24 12.53
C LEU A 582 25.18 23.21 14.03
N GLU A 583 25.42 22.02 14.58
CA GLU A 583 25.86 21.86 15.97
C GLU A 583 27.22 22.53 16.19
N GLN A 584 28.20 22.27 15.32
CA GLN A 584 29.52 22.88 15.36
C GLN A 584 29.43 24.41 15.23
N ALA A 585 28.63 24.91 14.29
CA ALA A 585 28.43 26.35 14.12
C ALA A 585 27.79 27.00 15.35
N ARG A 586 26.98 26.27 16.12
CA ARG A 586 26.38 26.74 17.38
C ARG A 586 27.42 26.74 18.51
N ILE A 587 28.12 25.64 18.74
CA ILE A 587 29.03 25.49 19.88
C ILE A 587 30.36 26.24 19.73
N ALA A 588 30.88 26.42 18.52
CA ALA A 588 32.22 26.98 18.36
C ALA A 588 32.34 28.41 18.90
N GLY A 589 33.24 28.64 19.86
CA GLY A 589 33.53 29.96 20.43
C GLY A 589 32.62 30.37 21.59
N ILE A 590 31.78 29.47 22.13
CA ILE A 590 31.02 29.75 23.36
C ILE A 590 31.69 29.16 24.61
N GLU A 591 32.69 28.30 24.43
CA GLU A 591 33.30 27.48 25.49
C GLU A 591 33.86 28.32 26.65
N ALA A 592 34.73 29.29 26.31
CA ALA A 592 35.38 30.13 27.30
C ALA A 592 34.38 30.98 28.09
N LYS A 593 33.42 31.60 27.38
CA LYS A 593 32.42 32.45 28.02
C LYS A 593 31.40 31.65 28.82
N ALA A 594 31.07 30.44 28.39
CA ALA A 594 30.21 29.53 29.17
C ALA A 594 30.88 29.11 30.50
N ALA A 595 32.20 28.86 30.50
CA ALA A 595 32.95 28.59 31.73
C ALA A 595 32.98 29.84 32.64
N GLU A 596 33.18 31.04 32.08
CA GLU A 596 33.14 32.30 32.84
C GLU A 596 31.77 32.54 33.48
N TYR A 597 30.68 32.36 32.73
CA TYR A 597 29.33 32.50 33.26
C TYR A 597 29.00 31.45 34.33
N TYR A 598 29.45 30.20 34.14
CA TYR A 598 29.26 29.17 35.16
C TYR A 598 29.98 29.54 36.45
N LYS A 599 31.24 29.98 36.35
CA LYS A 599 32.04 30.42 37.50
C LYS A 599 31.41 31.61 38.21
N ALA A 600 30.87 32.58 37.47
CA ALA A 600 30.18 33.73 38.06
C ALA A 600 28.88 33.33 38.79
N ILE A 601 28.12 32.37 38.26
CA ILE A 601 26.90 31.87 38.93
C ILE A 601 27.24 31.12 40.21
N ASN A 602 28.37 30.41 40.25
CA ASN A 602 28.80 29.52 41.33
C ASN A 602 29.99 30.09 42.14
N GLU A 603 30.14 31.41 42.22
CA GLU A 603 31.34 32.08 42.77
C GLU A 603 31.66 31.72 44.23
N HIS A 604 30.65 31.30 45.01
CA HIS A 604 30.76 31.01 46.44
C HIS A 604 30.80 29.51 46.76
N ASP A 605 30.84 28.65 45.74
CA ASP A 605 30.88 27.19 45.90
C ASP A 605 32.32 26.71 46.18
N ASP A 606 32.48 25.46 46.61
CA ASP A 606 33.79 24.89 46.89
C ASP A 606 34.69 24.88 45.64
N GLU A 607 36.00 25.11 45.80
CA GLU A 607 36.95 25.18 44.69
C GLU A 607 36.95 23.91 43.80
N HIS A 608 36.59 22.76 44.38
CA HIS A 608 36.48 21.48 43.68
C HIS A 608 35.28 21.38 42.71
N GLU A 609 34.28 22.25 42.84
CA GLU A 609 33.10 22.32 41.97
C GLU A 609 33.25 23.38 40.87
N SER A 610 34.36 24.13 40.90
CA SER A 610 34.70 25.14 39.91
C SER A 610 35.13 24.52 38.57
N ILE A 611 34.66 25.13 37.47
CA ILE A 611 35.02 24.73 36.11
C ILE A 611 35.92 25.83 35.52
N ASP A 612 37.17 25.49 35.25
CA ASP A 612 38.12 26.43 34.63
C ASP A 612 38.02 26.40 33.10
N THR A 613 37.84 25.22 32.51
CA THR A 613 37.66 25.10 31.07
C THR A 613 36.54 24.14 30.70
N LEU A 614 35.84 24.49 29.63
CA LEU A 614 34.78 23.70 29.02
C LEU A 614 35.15 23.38 27.58
N ARG A 615 34.93 22.15 27.12
CA ARG A 615 35.15 21.74 25.73
C ARG A 615 34.06 20.80 25.25
N PHE A 616 33.74 20.90 23.96
CA PHE A 616 32.84 19.94 23.30
C PHE A 616 33.66 18.87 22.58
N GLU A 617 33.51 17.62 23.02
CA GLU A 617 34.18 16.47 22.41
C GLU A 617 33.19 15.72 21.51
N LYS A 618 33.57 15.50 20.25
CA LYS A 618 32.75 14.75 19.30
C LYS A 618 32.89 13.25 19.55
N ASN A 619 31.77 12.57 19.78
CA ASN A 619 31.70 11.11 19.90
C ASN A 619 30.78 10.53 18.81
N ASN A 620 31.37 9.97 17.75
CA ASN A 620 30.66 9.47 16.56
C ASN A 620 29.70 10.51 15.93
N GLU A 621 28.41 10.40 16.24
CA GLU A 621 27.30 11.20 15.68
C GLU A 621 26.76 12.27 16.66
N SER A 622 27.42 12.47 17.82
CA SER A 622 27.01 13.41 18.86
C SER A 622 28.19 14.14 19.50
N TYR A 623 27.89 15.08 20.40
CA TYR A 623 28.87 15.84 21.18
C TYR A 623 28.64 15.64 22.67
N ARG A 624 29.71 15.54 23.44
CA ARG A 624 29.71 15.55 24.92
C ARG A 624 30.43 16.78 25.47
N ILE A 625 30.03 17.19 26.67
CA ILE A 625 30.62 18.33 27.37
C ILE A 625 31.68 17.81 28.34
N LYS A 626 32.93 18.15 28.07
CA LYS A 626 34.07 17.89 28.95
C LYS A 626 34.40 19.15 29.73
N ILE A 627 34.55 18.99 31.04
CA ILE A 627 34.92 20.06 31.97
C ILE A 627 36.29 19.74 32.55
N SER A 628 37.08 20.77 32.85
CA SER A 628 38.33 20.61 33.58
C SER A 628 38.39 21.52 34.78
N ASN A 629 38.76 20.94 35.91
CA ASN A 629 38.95 21.64 37.18
C ASN A 629 40.40 22.16 37.27
N ALA A 630 40.71 22.91 38.33
CA ALA A 630 42.05 23.46 38.59
C ALA A 630 43.19 22.42 38.57
N ASP A 631 42.86 21.15 38.89
CA ASP A 631 43.81 20.02 38.87
C ASP A 631 44.14 19.50 37.44
N GLY A 632 43.53 20.06 36.40
CA GLY A 632 43.78 19.72 35.00
C GLY A 632 43.15 18.40 34.53
N THR A 633 42.33 17.76 35.36
CA THR A 633 41.60 16.53 35.02
C THR A 633 40.41 16.83 34.11
N SER A 634 40.27 16.09 33.01
CA SER A 634 39.15 16.24 32.06
C SER A 634 38.04 15.23 32.37
N LEU A 635 36.88 15.70 32.80
CA LEU A 635 35.76 14.88 33.23
C LEU A 635 34.51 15.13 32.38
N ASP A 636 33.61 14.15 32.32
CA ASP A 636 32.31 14.30 31.66
C ASP A 636 31.35 15.06 32.60
N ALA A 637 30.82 16.20 32.15
CA ALA A 637 30.00 17.08 32.98
C ALA A 637 28.78 16.35 33.59
N PHE A 638 28.13 15.47 32.82
CA PHE A 638 26.95 14.72 33.23
C PHE A 638 27.25 13.61 34.23
N SER A 639 28.51 13.20 34.34
CA SER A 639 28.93 12.15 35.27
C SER A 639 29.35 12.69 36.63
N VAL A 640 29.62 14.00 36.74
CA VAL A 640 30.23 14.61 37.93
C VAL A 640 29.36 15.70 38.54
N LEU A 641 28.69 16.52 37.73
CA LEU A 641 27.88 17.64 38.23
C LEU A 641 26.52 17.16 38.74
N SER A 642 26.06 17.78 39.85
CA SER A 642 24.71 17.57 40.35
C SER A 642 23.67 18.22 39.43
N GLU A 643 22.37 17.91 39.63
CA GLU A 643 21.29 18.48 38.83
C GLU A 643 21.27 20.02 38.88
N GLY A 644 21.52 20.62 40.05
CA GLY A 644 21.62 22.08 40.23
C GLY A 644 22.72 22.70 39.38
N HIS A 645 23.92 22.12 39.42
CA HIS A 645 25.06 22.57 38.62
C HIS A 645 24.85 22.34 37.12
N LEU A 646 24.19 21.25 36.71
CA LEU A 646 23.82 21.06 35.31
C LEU A 646 22.84 22.13 34.82
N ARG A 647 21.89 22.57 35.64
CA ARG A 647 20.99 23.68 35.28
C ARG A 647 21.74 25.02 35.18
N ALA A 648 22.69 25.28 36.09
CA ALA A 648 23.57 26.46 36.02
C ALA A 648 24.47 26.43 34.76
N LEU A 649 25.00 25.26 34.41
CA LEU A 649 25.77 25.05 33.18
C LEU A 649 24.93 25.26 31.93
N GLY A 650 23.70 24.72 31.90
CA GLY A 650 22.75 24.92 30.81
C GLY A 650 22.43 26.41 30.60
N LEU A 651 22.19 27.16 31.69
CA LEU A 651 21.99 28.60 31.63
C LEU A 651 23.23 29.32 31.08
N SER A 652 24.42 28.97 31.56
CA SER A 652 25.70 29.56 31.14
C SER A 652 25.96 29.39 29.64
N LEU A 653 25.68 28.19 29.11
CA LEU A 653 25.79 27.88 27.69
C LEU A 653 24.80 28.69 26.83
N LEU A 654 23.58 28.90 27.31
CA LEU A 654 22.57 29.71 26.61
C LEU A 654 22.92 31.21 26.63
N LEU A 655 23.49 31.71 27.72
CA LEU A 655 23.98 33.09 27.81
C LEU A 655 25.19 33.32 26.89
N ALA A 656 26.15 32.40 26.86
CA ALA A 656 27.30 32.46 25.96
C ALA A 656 26.87 32.41 24.48
N MET A 657 25.87 31.59 24.16
CA MET A 657 25.24 31.58 22.83
C MET A 657 24.56 32.91 22.50
N ALA A 658 23.88 33.53 23.45
CA ALA A 658 23.23 34.82 23.25
C ALA A 658 24.27 35.90 22.93
N GLU A 659 25.38 35.95 23.68
CA GLU A 659 26.46 36.89 23.46
C GLU A 659 27.15 36.72 22.11
N LYS A 660 27.52 35.48 21.77
CA LYS A 660 28.12 35.15 20.47
C LYS A 660 27.28 35.67 19.30
N ASN A 661 25.97 35.52 19.39
CA ASN A 661 25.03 35.96 18.36
C ASN A 661 24.53 37.39 18.56
N LYS A 662 24.97 38.10 19.60
CA LYS A 662 24.60 39.48 19.94
C LYS A 662 23.09 39.69 20.00
N PHE A 663 22.38 38.83 20.73
CA PHE A 663 20.93 38.97 20.88
C PHE A 663 20.58 40.33 21.52
N PRO A 664 19.65 41.10 20.93
CA PRO A 664 19.25 42.39 21.49
C PRO A 664 18.29 42.23 22.68
N VAL A 665 17.63 41.08 22.78
CA VAL A 665 16.64 40.75 23.80
C VAL A 665 16.84 39.30 24.28
N ILE A 666 16.74 39.07 25.59
CA ILE A 666 16.69 37.73 26.20
C ILE A 666 15.44 37.64 27.09
N ILE A 667 14.66 36.58 26.91
CA ILE A 667 13.40 36.34 27.64
C ILE A 667 13.59 35.11 28.52
N PHE A 668 13.47 35.28 29.83
CA PHE A 668 13.58 34.23 30.83
C PHE A 668 12.18 33.86 31.33
N ASP A 669 11.73 32.64 31.02
CA ASP A 669 10.45 32.11 31.49
C ASP A 669 10.65 31.22 32.74
N ASP A 670 10.51 31.84 33.91
CA ASP A 670 10.62 31.19 35.23
C ASP A 670 11.92 30.41 35.49
N VAL A 671 12.99 30.77 34.77
CA VAL A 671 14.30 30.10 34.75
C VAL A 671 14.97 30.06 36.11
N VAL A 672 14.88 31.16 36.85
CA VAL A 672 15.54 31.35 38.16
C VAL A 672 15.12 30.26 39.15
N ASN A 673 13.88 29.80 39.05
CA ASN A 673 13.33 28.78 39.97
C ASN A 673 13.83 27.38 39.66
N ALA A 674 14.49 27.17 38.52
CA ALA A 674 15.22 25.95 38.23
C ALA A 674 16.55 25.90 38.99
N ILE A 675 17.07 27.04 39.46
CA ILE A 675 18.39 27.14 40.07
C ILE A 675 18.24 27.26 41.60
N ASP A 676 19.20 26.68 42.33
CA ASP A 676 19.20 26.67 43.78
C ASP A 676 19.29 28.08 44.36
N SER A 677 18.69 28.27 45.54
CA SER A 677 18.49 29.60 46.11
C SER A 677 19.78 30.37 46.39
N GLU A 678 20.89 29.66 46.61
CA GLU A 678 22.21 30.21 46.91
C GLU A 678 22.84 30.89 45.69
N HIS A 679 22.68 30.32 44.49
CA HIS A 679 23.25 30.91 43.27
C HIS A 679 22.39 32.03 42.66
N ARG A 680 21.15 32.22 43.14
CA ARG A 680 20.20 33.20 42.57
C ARG A 680 20.67 34.65 42.70
N SER A 681 21.37 35.00 43.77
CA SER A 681 21.97 36.34 43.92
C SER A 681 23.00 36.59 42.83
N ASN A 682 23.87 35.62 42.59
CA ASN A 682 24.97 35.72 41.64
C ASN A 682 24.45 35.89 40.20
N ILE A 683 23.30 35.29 39.87
CA ILE A 683 22.61 35.53 38.59
C ILE A 683 22.17 37.00 38.45
N ILE A 684 21.64 37.60 39.51
CA ILE A 684 21.26 39.02 39.48
C ILE A 684 22.50 39.86 39.26
N ASP A 685 23.56 39.62 40.02
CA ASP A 685 24.82 40.35 39.89
C ASP A 685 25.36 40.23 38.46
N LEU A 686 25.41 39.03 37.91
CA LEU A 686 25.81 38.76 36.53
C LEU A 686 24.99 39.57 35.50
N PHE A 687 23.68 39.73 35.70
CA PHE A 687 22.85 40.53 34.80
C PHE A 687 23.22 42.01 34.76
N PHE A 688 23.83 42.55 35.83
CA PHE A 688 24.21 43.96 35.93
C PHE A 688 25.70 44.20 35.75
N THR A 689 26.56 43.23 36.04
CA THR A 689 28.03 43.37 35.96
C THR A 689 28.58 43.03 34.58
N ASP A 690 28.08 41.98 33.92
CA ASP A 690 28.65 41.53 32.64
C ASP A 690 28.45 42.58 31.51
N PRO A 691 29.48 42.88 30.71
CA PRO A 691 29.42 43.92 29.67
C PRO A 691 28.33 43.73 28.61
N TYR A 692 28.03 42.49 28.22
CA TYR A 692 27.02 42.15 27.24
C TYR A 692 25.64 42.15 27.88
N LEU A 693 25.47 41.45 29.01
CA LEU A 693 24.19 41.29 29.68
C LEU A 693 23.65 42.62 30.24
N ARG A 694 24.54 43.48 30.75
CA ARG A 694 24.17 44.83 31.23
C ARG A 694 23.54 45.69 30.14
N ARG A 695 23.92 45.51 28.87
CA ARG A 695 23.42 46.31 27.72
C ARG A 695 22.26 45.66 26.99
N THR A 696 22.02 44.37 27.23
CA THR A 696 20.99 43.58 26.55
C THR A 696 19.64 43.74 27.22
N GLN A 697 18.56 43.88 26.43
CA GLN A 697 17.23 43.98 27.00
C GLN A 697 16.80 42.62 27.58
N MET A 698 16.34 42.59 28.82
CA MET A 698 15.89 41.37 29.49
C MET A 698 14.42 41.46 29.87
N VAL A 699 13.69 40.37 29.65
CA VAL A 699 12.33 40.14 30.16
C VAL A 699 12.38 38.92 31.06
N VAL A 700 12.33 39.12 32.36
CA VAL A 700 12.46 38.07 33.37
C VAL A 700 11.12 37.83 34.03
N THR A 701 10.56 36.63 33.94
CA THR A 701 9.40 36.23 34.75
C THR A 701 9.84 35.38 35.93
N THR A 702 9.24 35.58 37.09
CA THR A 702 9.52 34.78 38.29
C THR A 702 8.30 34.66 39.20
N HIS A 703 8.16 33.52 39.88
CA HIS A 703 7.27 33.39 41.04
C HIS A 703 7.95 33.59 42.39
N ASP A 704 9.28 33.74 42.41
CA ASP A 704 10.05 34.01 43.61
C ASP A 704 10.00 35.51 43.92
N ARG A 705 9.30 35.84 45.01
CA ARG A 705 9.17 37.22 45.49
C ARG A 705 10.50 37.77 45.99
N LEU A 706 11.32 36.94 46.65
CA LEU A 706 12.61 37.36 47.19
C LEU A 706 13.55 37.73 46.05
N PHE A 707 13.62 36.90 45.01
CA PHE A 707 14.40 37.20 43.81
C PHE A 707 13.93 38.49 43.15
N TRP A 708 12.61 38.67 42.99
CA TRP A 708 12.04 39.89 42.41
C TRP A 708 12.38 41.14 43.22
N GLU A 709 12.27 41.07 44.55
CA GLU A 709 12.63 42.17 45.45
C GLU A 709 14.12 42.50 45.37
N ARG A 710 15.00 41.49 45.42
CA ARG A 710 16.46 41.66 45.28
C ARG A 710 16.84 42.27 43.93
N PHE A 711 16.24 41.78 42.84
CA PHE A 711 16.47 42.33 41.50
C PHE A 711 16.09 43.81 41.44
N CYS A 712 14.94 44.19 42.01
CA CYS A 712 14.52 45.59 42.05
C CYS A 712 15.50 46.45 42.85
N ILE A 713 16.00 45.95 44.00
CA ILE A 713 16.98 46.66 44.83
C ILE A 713 18.27 46.91 44.05
N ILE A 714 18.82 45.89 43.40
CA ILE A 714 20.07 46.01 42.62
C ILE A 714 19.86 46.91 41.41
N ALA A 715 18.72 46.77 40.70
CA ALA A 715 18.40 47.59 39.54
C ALA A 715 18.35 49.09 39.85
N GLU A 716 17.89 49.48 41.04
CA GLU A 716 17.85 50.87 41.47
C GLU A 716 19.18 51.45 41.88
N ARG A 717 20.02 50.62 42.51
CA ARG A 717 21.36 51.02 42.94
C ARG A 717 22.32 51.09 41.75
N HIS A 718 21.94 50.52 40.63
CA HIS A 718 22.73 50.53 39.41
C HIS A 718 22.64 51.89 38.69
N PRO A 719 23.71 52.38 38.04
CA PRO A 719 23.69 53.63 37.25
C PRO A 719 22.68 53.70 36.08
N GLN A 720 21.91 52.63 35.85
CA GLN A 720 20.86 52.54 34.81
C GLN A 720 19.47 52.36 35.44
N SER A 721 19.27 52.91 36.65
CA SER A 721 18.05 52.78 37.43
C SER A 721 16.80 53.33 36.72
N ASP A 722 16.94 54.24 35.76
CA ASP A 722 15.81 54.74 34.96
C ASP A 722 15.47 53.86 33.73
N GLN A 723 16.21 52.76 33.52
CA GLN A 723 16.07 51.86 32.36
C GLN A 723 15.57 50.46 32.74
N HIS A 724 15.06 50.30 33.97
CA HIS A 724 14.37 49.09 34.40
C HIS A 724 12.86 49.28 34.52
N GLY A 725 12.10 48.18 34.45
CA GLY A 725 10.67 48.14 34.68
C GLY A 725 10.35 46.93 35.56
N SER A 726 9.47 47.12 36.53
CA SER A 726 9.05 46.07 37.44
C SER A 726 7.53 45.99 37.45
N TYR A 727 7.01 44.77 37.30
CA TYR A 727 5.60 44.54 37.08
C TYR A 727 5.11 43.38 37.92
N VAL A 728 3.90 43.52 38.48
CA VAL A 728 3.18 42.42 39.13
C VAL A 728 2.02 42.01 38.24
N LEU A 729 1.96 40.72 37.89
CA LEU A 729 0.86 40.15 37.13
C LEU A 729 -0.16 39.52 38.08
N SER A 730 -1.43 39.81 37.86
CA SER A 730 -2.55 39.18 38.56
C SER A 730 -3.58 38.68 37.57
N TYR A 731 -4.19 37.53 37.86
CA TYR A 731 -5.19 36.92 37.00
C TYR A 731 -6.60 37.25 37.50
N THR A 732 -7.42 37.85 36.63
CA THR A 732 -8.84 38.15 36.92
C THR A 732 -9.77 37.32 36.04
N ASN A 733 -11.07 37.33 36.33
CA ASN A 733 -12.11 36.75 35.47
C ASN A 733 -12.09 37.32 34.04
N LYS A 734 -11.65 38.56 33.86
CA LYS A 734 -11.52 39.25 32.57
C LYS A 734 -10.15 39.07 31.91
N GLY A 735 -9.19 38.46 32.59
CA GLY A 735 -7.86 38.16 32.07
C GLY A 735 -6.73 38.70 32.96
N ILE A 736 -5.51 38.62 32.45
CA ILE A 736 -4.32 39.11 33.14
C ILE A 736 -4.35 40.64 33.22
N VAL A 737 -4.15 41.16 34.43
CA VAL A 737 -3.94 42.58 34.72
C VAL A 737 -2.50 42.75 35.16
N MET A 738 -1.85 43.78 34.63
CA MET A 738 -0.47 44.13 34.97
C MET A 738 -0.48 45.42 35.77
N ILE A 739 0.22 45.40 36.90
CA ILE A 739 0.41 46.57 37.77
C ILE A 739 1.88 46.94 37.69
N ASP A 740 2.16 48.17 37.24
CA ASP A 740 3.49 48.76 37.31
C ASP A 740 3.87 48.95 38.78
N HIS A 741 4.91 48.24 39.18
CA HIS A 741 5.45 48.31 40.51
C HIS A 741 6.73 49.12 40.44
N ALA A 742 6.75 50.30 41.06
CA ALA A 742 7.99 51.04 41.17
C ALA A 742 9.08 50.20 41.84
N GLY A 743 10.30 50.30 41.30
CA GLY A 743 11.48 49.85 42.01
C GLY A 743 11.56 50.52 43.38
N GLY A 744 12.26 49.86 44.32
CA GLY A 744 12.76 50.54 45.51
C GLY A 744 11.87 50.69 46.70
N PHE A 745 12.50 50.69 47.87
CA PHE A 745 11.75 50.91 49.10
C PHE A 745 11.23 52.34 49.22
N GLN A 746 11.91 53.33 48.61
CA GLN A 746 11.50 54.72 48.75
C GLN A 746 10.15 55.03 48.08
N GLU A 747 10.02 54.69 46.80
CA GLU A 747 8.77 54.88 46.06
C GLU A 747 7.67 53.91 46.55
N LYS A 748 8.04 52.71 47.03
CA LYS A 748 7.12 51.79 47.70
C LYS A 748 6.49 52.39 48.96
N VAL A 749 7.30 53.05 49.80
CA VAL A 749 6.82 53.77 50.98
C VAL A 749 5.89 54.90 50.56
N HIS A 750 6.27 55.73 49.58
CA HIS A 750 5.43 56.83 49.10
C HIS A 750 4.10 56.37 48.50
N ARG A 751 4.10 55.29 47.68
CA ARG A 751 2.87 54.73 47.10
C ARG A 751 1.94 54.15 48.16
N ALA A 752 2.49 53.40 49.12
CA ALA A 752 1.72 52.88 50.25
C ALA A 752 1.10 54.03 51.06
N LEU A 753 1.86 55.09 51.33
CA LEU A 753 1.35 56.30 52.00
C LEU A 753 0.31 57.05 51.14
N GLY A 754 0.44 57.05 49.82
CA GLY A 754 -0.48 57.69 48.89
C GLY A 754 -1.88 57.05 48.88
N VAL A 755 -1.97 55.77 49.26
CA VAL A 755 -3.25 55.06 49.48
C VAL A 755 -3.58 54.89 50.97
N TYR A 756 -2.87 55.62 51.85
CA TYR A 756 -3.02 55.57 53.30
C TYR A 756 -2.75 54.18 53.94
N ASP A 757 -2.00 53.31 53.26
CA ASP A 757 -1.56 52.02 53.79
C ASP A 757 -0.29 52.19 54.64
N ILE A 758 -0.50 52.64 55.88
CA ILE A 758 0.54 52.86 56.88
C ILE A 758 1.32 51.58 57.18
N ARG A 759 0.65 50.42 57.22
CA ARG A 759 1.26 49.14 57.57
C ARG A 759 2.28 48.73 56.51
N GLN A 760 1.88 48.77 55.25
CA GLN A 760 2.73 48.38 54.14
C GLN A 760 3.92 49.34 54.00
N ALA A 761 3.72 50.64 54.24
CA ALA A 761 4.78 51.64 54.28
C ALA A 761 5.83 51.33 55.37
N LEU A 762 5.40 50.98 56.59
CA LEU A 762 6.31 50.62 57.68
C LEU A 762 7.09 49.33 57.41
N ILE A 763 6.47 48.33 56.78
CA ILE A 763 7.16 47.10 56.36
C ILE A 763 8.27 47.42 55.36
N TYR A 764 8.00 48.28 54.38
CA TYR A 764 9.02 48.68 53.41
C TYR A 764 10.15 49.49 54.04
N CYS A 765 9.86 50.40 54.97
CA CYS A 765 10.88 51.09 55.76
C CYS A 765 11.78 50.09 56.52
N ARG A 766 11.19 49.07 57.14
CA ARG A 766 11.96 48.04 57.86
C ARG A 766 12.90 47.29 56.92
N ILE A 767 12.38 46.72 55.83
CA ILE A 767 13.21 45.90 54.91
C ILE A 767 14.34 46.75 54.30
N TRP A 768 14.07 48.02 53.98
CA TRP A 768 15.09 48.96 53.52
C TRP A 768 16.22 49.10 54.53
N PHE A 769 15.85 49.42 55.78
CA PHE A 769 16.81 49.60 56.86
C PHE A 769 17.64 48.32 57.10
N GLU A 770 16.99 47.16 57.16
CA GLU A 770 17.66 45.87 57.38
C GLU A 770 18.68 45.56 56.29
N SER A 771 18.26 45.72 55.03
CA SER A 771 19.13 45.45 53.87
C SER A 771 20.36 46.36 53.88
N MET A 772 20.16 47.63 54.19
CA MET A 772 21.21 48.64 54.30
C MET A 772 22.21 48.34 55.44
N VAL A 773 21.70 47.97 56.62
CA VAL A 773 22.55 47.66 57.78
C VAL A 773 23.33 46.36 57.59
N LEU A 774 22.70 45.34 57.00
CA LEU A 774 23.39 44.08 56.68
C LEU A 774 24.51 44.30 55.66
N GLU A 775 24.24 45.08 54.61
CA GLU A 775 25.26 45.48 53.63
C GLU A 775 26.44 46.19 54.32
N TYR A 776 26.15 47.14 55.22
CA TYR A 776 27.21 47.84 55.96
C TYR A 776 28.04 46.88 56.82
N CYS A 777 27.39 45.94 57.50
CA CYS A 777 28.07 44.93 58.30
C CYS A 777 28.96 44.02 57.45
N VAL A 778 28.52 43.65 56.25
CA VAL A 778 29.29 42.83 55.30
C VAL A 778 30.48 43.60 54.78
N ASP A 779 30.28 44.82 54.26
CA ASP A 779 31.34 45.67 53.70
C ASP A 779 32.44 46.01 54.73
N ASN A 780 32.08 46.08 56.01
CA ASN A 780 33.00 46.40 57.10
C ASN A 780 33.45 45.19 57.92
N CYS A 781 33.16 43.95 57.47
CA CYS A 781 33.55 42.70 58.13
C CYS A 781 33.18 42.66 59.63
N VAL A 782 31.96 43.08 59.97
CA VAL A 782 31.50 43.15 61.37
C VAL A 782 31.30 41.73 61.94
N SER A 783 32.16 41.32 62.87
CA SER A 783 32.11 40.03 63.53
C SER A 783 31.01 39.94 64.59
N ILE A 784 30.36 38.78 64.72
CA ILE A 784 29.27 38.58 65.69
C ILE A 784 29.48 37.33 66.51
N THR A 785 29.24 37.44 67.83
CA THR A 785 29.35 36.33 68.79
C THR A 785 27.95 35.93 69.25
N ALA A 786 27.60 34.65 69.09
CA ALA A 786 26.34 34.07 69.54
C ALA A 786 26.55 33.18 70.78
N GLN A 787 25.53 33.11 71.65
CA GLN A 787 25.46 32.17 72.76
C GLN A 787 24.23 31.28 72.58
N PHE A 788 24.44 29.96 72.62
CA PHE A 788 23.37 29.00 72.38
C PHE A 788 22.61 28.67 73.68
N GLY A 789 21.30 28.92 73.69
CA GLY A 789 20.42 28.66 74.83
C GLY A 789 19.48 27.47 74.62
N ARG A 790 18.99 26.84 75.70
CA ARG A 790 18.08 25.67 75.64
C ARG A 790 16.79 25.92 74.84
N SER A 791 16.34 27.17 74.70
CA SER A 791 15.16 27.54 73.91
C SER A 791 15.39 27.48 72.38
N GLN A 792 16.65 27.47 71.91
CA GLN A 792 17.00 27.44 70.49
C GLN A 792 17.04 26.02 69.90
N LEU A 793 16.90 24.98 70.73
CA LEU A 793 16.86 23.57 70.31
C LEU A 793 15.75 23.22 69.30
N LYS A 794 14.76 24.11 69.12
CA LYS A 794 13.62 23.92 68.19
C LYS A 794 13.73 24.75 66.90
N LYS A 795 14.79 25.54 66.70
CA LYS A 795 14.98 26.36 65.50
C LYS A 795 15.91 25.66 64.52
N ASN A 796 15.59 25.75 63.22
CA ASN A 796 16.37 25.12 62.15
C ASN A 796 17.71 25.81 61.87
N SER A 797 17.94 27.01 62.42
CA SER A 797 19.22 27.73 62.33
C SER A 797 19.60 28.29 63.70
N TYR A 798 20.77 27.89 64.19
CA TYR A 798 21.32 28.31 65.47
C TYR A 798 21.96 29.72 65.41
N LEU A 799 22.33 30.18 64.21
CA LEU A 799 23.08 31.43 63.97
C LEU A 799 22.20 32.55 63.41
N GLN A 800 20.92 32.58 63.79
CA GLN A 800 20.03 33.67 63.36
C GLN A 800 20.17 34.87 64.31
N LEU A 801 20.65 35.98 63.77
CA LEU A 801 20.79 37.23 64.51
C LEU A 801 19.40 37.85 64.74
N SER A 802 19.11 38.23 65.98
CA SER A 802 17.95 39.09 66.20
C SER A 802 18.22 40.46 65.60
N LEU A 803 17.19 41.10 65.07
CA LEU A 803 17.30 42.44 64.51
C LEU A 803 17.88 43.42 65.53
N GLU A 804 17.41 43.38 66.77
CA GLU A 804 17.96 44.15 67.89
C GLU A 804 19.47 43.98 68.05
N ARG A 805 19.98 42.75 67.87
CA ARG A 805 21.43 42.50 67.89
C ARG A 805 22.10 43.13 66.67
N THR A 806 21.51 43.03 65.48
CA THR A 806 21.96 43.71 64.27
C THR A 806 22.04 45.23 64.44
N PHE A 807 21.06 45.86 65.12
CA PHE A 807 21.11 47.29 65.48
C PHE A 807 22.31 47.60 66.39
N SER A 808 22.50 46.83 67.46
CA SER A 808 23.59 47.08 68.43
C SER A 808 24.99 46.98 67.81
N LEU A 809 25.15 46.18 66.75
CA LEU A 809 26.42 46.00 66.06
C LEU A 809 26.85 47.24 65.28
N VAL A 810 25.89 47.96 64.71
CA VAL A 810 26.16 49.16 63.92
C VAL A 810 26.12 50.43 64.77
N GLU A 811 25.40 50.45 65.90
CA GLU A 811 25.33 51.59 66.82
C GLU A 811 26.71 52.12 67.25
N ALA A 812 27.66 51.23 67.57
CA ALA A 812 29.03 51.61 67.94
C ALA A 812 29.91 52.07 66.76
N ARG A 813 29.45 51.89 65.52
CA ARG A 813 30.17 52.22 64.28
C ARG A 813 29.65 53.50 63.61
N ILE A 814 28.59 54.11 64.16
CA ILE A 814 28.00 55.35 63.67
C ILE A 814 28.75 56.53 64.31
N SER A 815 29.53 57.28 63.51
CA SER A 815 30.48 58.30 64.00
C SER A 815 29.93 59.72 64.13
N TYR A 816 28.89 60.10 63.36
CA TYR A 816 28.48 61.49 63.17
C TYR A 816 27.27 61.93 64.02
N ASP A 817 26.09 61.35 63.78
CA ASP A 817 24.83 61.69 64.43
C ASP A 817 24.01 60.42 64.74
N LEU A 818 23.60 60.24 66.00
CA LEU A 818 22.74 59.13 66.42
C LEU A 818 21.25 59.49 66.38
N THR A 819 20.88 60.75 66.09
CA THR A 819 19.48 61.23 66.13
C THR A 819 18.59 60.39 65.22
N HIS A 820 18.99 60.18 63.97
CA HIS A 820 18.23 59.38 63.00
C HIS A 820 18.19 57.91 63.38
N PHE A 821 19.32 57.34 63.84
CA PHE A 821 19.40 55.95 64.29
C PHE A 821 18.51 55.69 65.52
N HIS A 822 18.52 56.58 66.52
CA HIS A 822 17.68 56.49 67.70
C HIS A 822 16.19 56.69 67.37
N LEU A 823 15.85 57.55 66.41
CA LEU A 823 14.48 57.70 65.93
C LEU A 823 13.96 56.40 65.32
N ILE A 824 14.75 55.78 64.43
CA ILE A 824 14.43 54.48 63.83
C ILE A 824 14.30 53.41 64.92
N LYS A 825 15.28 53.33 65.83
CA LYS A 825 15.30 52.39 66.96
C LYS A 825 14.00 52.53 67.78
N ASN A 826 13.68 53.72 68.28
CA ASN A 826 12.53 53.90 69.18
C ASN A 826 11.16 53.67 68.50
N ASP A 827 11.00 54.03 67.23
CA ASP A 827 9.69 53.98 66.55
C ASP A 827 9.39 52.64 65.86
N LEU A 828 10.41 51.89 65.46
CA LEU A 828 10.24 50.57 64.83
C LEU A 828 10.20 49.42 65.87
N ILE A 829 10.56 49.63 67.14
CA ILE A 829 10.53 48.63 68.23
C ILE A 829 9.11 48.28 68.72
N ASN A 830 8.27 47.74 67.84
CA ASN A 830 7.03 47.03 68.21
C ASN A 830 6.96 45.69 67.45
N TRP A 831 7.89 44.79 67.82
CA TRP A 831 8.37 43.70 66.96
C TRP A 831 7.58 42.38 67.03
N GLY A 832 6.84 42.13 68.11
CA GLY A 832 6.13 40.86 68.30
C GLY A 832 5.09 40.54 67.21
N GLY A 833 4.52 41.55 66.56
CA GLY A 833 3.51 41.38 65.50
C GLY A 833 4.08 41.19 64.09
N GLN A 834 5.34 41.56 63.84
CA GLN A 834 5.95 41.52 62.51
C GLN A 834 6.89 40.33 62.27
N ASN A 835 7.08 39.46 63.27
CA ASN A 835 8.05 38.38 63.25
C ASN A 835 7.38 37.01 62.99
N GLN A 836 6.50 36.94 61.98
CA GLN A 836 5.99 35.65 61.49
C GLN A 836 6.94 35.16 60.39
N GLU A 837 7.73 34.13 60.72
CA GLU A 837 8.74 33.49 59.85
C GLU A 837 8.13 32.78 58.62
N HIS A 838 6.81 32.80 58.48
CA HIS A 838 6.11 32.41 57.25
C HIS A 838 5.55 33.67 56.59
N HIS A 839 6.05 34.00 55.40
CA HIS A 839 5.40 34.95 54.47
C HIS A 839 4.04 34.42 53.93
N ALA A 840 3.34 33.58 54.69
CA ALA A 840 1.96 33.23 54.43
C ALA A 840 1.09 34.42 54.85
N PHE A 841 0.70 35.21 53.85
CA PHE A 841 -0.30 36.23 53.96
C PHE A 841 -1.60 35.62 54.51
N ASP A 842 -1.96 35.97 55.74
CA ASP A 842 -3.34 35.87 56.23
C ASP A 842 -3.82 37.28 56.54
N GLU A 843 -4.70 37.80 55.68
CA GLU A 843 -5.28 39.15 55.78
C GLU A 843 -6.11 39.36 57.06
N GLY A 844 -6.38 38.28 57.83
CA GLY A 844 -7.17 38.30 59.06
C GLY A 844 -6.43 38.69 60.36
N ASN A 845 -5.11 38.86 60.37
CA ASN A 845 -4.37 39.16 61.61
C ASN A 845 -4.47 40.66 62.02
N LEU A 846 -5.48 40.98 62.84
CA LEU A 846 -5.83 42.32 63.31
C LEU A 846 -4.90 42.93 64.39
N ASN A 847 -3.85 42.23 64.85
CA ASN A 847 -2.98 42.71 65.93
C ASN A 847 -1.75 43.49 65.43
N PHE A 848 -1.97 44.59 64.71
CA PHE A 848 -0.92 45.58 64.45
C PHE A 848 -1.26 46.91 65.09
N VAL A 849 -0.26 47.57 65.66
CA VAL A 849 -0.41 48.91 66.23
C VAL A 849 -0.76 49.90 65.11
N HIS A 850 -2.02 50.33 65.06
CA HIS A 850 -2.55 51.33 64.13
C HIS A 850 -2.24 52.79 64.60
N SER A 851 -1.21 53.02 65.42
CA SER A 851 -1.03 54.31 66.10
C SER A 851 -0.16 55.33 65.37
N LYS A 852 0.35 55.03 64.16
CA LYS A 852 1.21 55.94 63.40
C LYS A 852 0.45 56.60 62.25
N THR A 853 0.66 57.91 62.09
CA THR A 853 0.14 58.74 61.00
C THR A 853 1.10 58.72 59.81
N SER A 854 0.62 59.07 58.60
CA SER A 854 1.49 59.20 57.41
C SER A 854 2.67 60.15 57.65
N LYS A 855 2.49 61.20 58.47
CA LYS A 855 3.57 62.13 58.83
C LYS A 855 4.66 61.49 59.68
N GLU A 856 4.29 60.60 60.60
CA GLU A 856 5.26 59.88 61.43
C GLU A 856 6.01 58.84 60.61
N VAL A 857 5.35 58.15 59.67
CA VAL A 857 6.05 57.23 58.75
C VAL A 857 7.02 57.99 57.84
N ILE A 858 6.68 59.19 57.38
CA ILE A 858 7.60 60.04 56.60
C ILE A 858 8.83 60.42 57.43
N ARG A 859 8.69 60.69 58.73
CA ARG A 859 9.85 60.95 59.61
C ARG A 859 10.77 59.73 59.73
N ILE A 860 10.20 58.53 59.83
CA ILE A 860 10.98 57.28 59.85
C ILE A 860 11.68 57.08 58.50
N TYR A 861 10.97 57.33 57.39
CA TYR A 861 11.53 57.28 56.04
C TYR A 861 12.72 58.23 55.87
N ASP A 862 12.58 59.49 56.28
CA ASP A 862 13.66 60.48 56.19
C ASP A 862 14.85 60.10 57.07
N ALA A 863 14.60 59.54 58.25
CA ALA A 863 15.67 59.05 59.12
C ALA A 863 16.45 57.90 58.49
N ILE A 864 15.77 56.93 57.83
CA ILE A 864 16.45 55.83 57.14
C ILE A 864 17.28 56.37 55.97
N ARG A 865 16.72 57.30 55.20
CA ARG A 865 17.37 57.97 54.06
C ARG A 865 18.68 58.67 54.46
N LEU A 866 18.65 59.42 55.55
CA LEU A 866 19.82 60.14 56.07
C LEU A 866 20.82 59.19 56.75
N LEU A 867 20.34 58.16 57.44
CA LEU A 867 21.21 57.13 58.00
C LEU A 867 21.98 56.37 56.90
N GLU A 868 21.38 56.12 55.74
CA GLU A 868 22.06 55.53 54.58
C GLU A 868 23.24 56.38 54.12
N CYS A 869 23.08 57.71 54.11
CA CYS A 869 24.16 58.65 53.81
C CYS A 869 25.30 58.60 54.82
N GLN A 870 24.98 58.27 56.08
CA GLN A 870 25.95 58.17 57.15
C GLN A 870 26.71 56.84 57.18
N LEU A 871 26.05 55.74 56.81
CA LEU A 871 26.69 54.43 56.69
C LEU A 871 27.56 54.31 55.44
N PHE A 872 27.18 54.98 54.34
CA PHE A 872 27.89 54.89 53.06
C PHE A 872 28.29 56.26 52.49
N PRO A 873 29.03 57.11 53.24
CA PRO A 873 29.16 58.52 52.91
C PRO A 873 29.95 58.78 51.60
N VAL A 874 31.01 58.02 51.32
CA VAL A 874 31.78 58.15 50.07
C VAL A 874 30.95 57.75 48.85
N ARG A 875 30.29 56.58 48.91
CA ARG A 875 29.45 56.05 47.83
C ARG A 875 28.25 56.96 47.57
N LYS A 876 27.62 57.47 48.63
CA LYS A 876 26.48 58.39 48.55
C LYS A 876 26.89 59.76 48.02
N GLN A 877 28.05 60.30 48.39
CA GLN A 877 28.52 61.57 47.82
C GLN A 877 28.70 61.46 46.30
N ALA A 878 29.37 60.41 45.80
CA ALA A 878 29.55 60.19 44.37
C ALA A 878 28.21 59.99 43.66
N SER A 879 27.37 59.07 44.17
CA SER A 879 26.07 58.75 43.56
C SER A 879 25.10 59.94 43.57
N CYS A 880 25.08 60.75 44.63
CA CYS A 880 24.21 61.92 44.70
C CYS A 880 24.67 63.03 43.76
N LYS A 881 25.99 63.22 43.55
CA LYS A 881 26.51 64.18 42.56
C LYS A 881 26.06 63.81 41.14
N ASP A 882 26.28 62.55 40.75
CA ASP A 882 25.88 62.05 39.43
C ASP A 882 24.36 62.15 39.22
N LEU A 883 23.58 61.72 40.22
CA LEU A 883 22.12 61.75 40.16
C LEU A 883 21.57 63.18 40.12
N LEU A 884 22.16 64.11 40.87
CA LEU A 884 21.75 65.52 40.87
C LEU A 884 22.01 66.17 39.51
N GLU A 885 23.15 65.88 38.86
CA GLU A 885 23.45 66.35 37.51
C GLU A 885 22.41 65.82 36.50
N GLU A 886 22.08 64.53 36.58
CA GLU A 886 21.08 63.91 35.72
C GLU A 886 19.67 64.48 35.95
N LEU A 887 19.26 64.66 37.21
CA LEU A 887 17.97 65.25 37.57
C LEU A 887 17.87 66.68 37.06
N ASN A 888 18.92 67.49 37.22
CA ASN A 888 18.94 68.86 36.70
C ASN A 888 18.81 68.91 35.18
N LYS A 889 19.47 67.98 34.46
CA LYS A 889 19.30 67.83 33.01
C LYS A 889 17.87 67.43 32.64
N LYS A 890 17.26 66.49 33.39
CA LYS A 890 15.86 66.06 33.20
C LYS A 890 14.85 67.16 33.51
N ILE A 891 15.09 67.97 34.55
CA ILE A 891 14.28 69.15 34.90
C ILE A 891 14.35 70.15 33.74
N SER A 892 15.56 70.48 33.25
CA SER A 892 15.74 71.39 32.10
C SER A 892 14.98 70.91 30.85
N ILE A 893 15.09 69.63 30.51
CA ILE A 893 14.35 69.04 29.38
C ILE A 893 12.84 69.08 29.62
N SER A 894 12.39 68.84 30.85
CA SER A 894 10.96 68.81 31.19
C SER A 894 10.35 70.21 31.16
N VAL A 895 11.06 71.23 31.65
CA VAL A 895 10.67 72.65 31.53
C VAL A 895 10.54 73.03 30.06
N GLY A 896 11.56 72.76 29.24
CA GLY A 896 11.53 73.07 27.81
C GLY A 896 10.51 72.25 27.00
N LYS A 897 10.05 71.10 27.52
CA LYS A 897 8.90 70.37 26.96
C LYS A 897 7.58 71.01 27.36
N LEU A 898 7.45 71.45 28.61
CA LEU A 898 6.23 72.06 29.12
C LEU A 898 5.89 73.36 28.38
N GLU A 899 6.91 74.18 28.11
CA GLU A 899 6.81 75.39 27.27
C GLU A 899 6.35 75.10 25.82
N LYS A 900 6.52 73.87 25.33
CA LYS A 900 6.10 73.46 23.98
C LYS A 900 4.72 72.79 23.96
N LEU A 901 4.10 72.59 25.13
CA LEU A 901 2.83 71.89 25.29
C LEU A 901 1.62 72.84 25.39
N ASP A 902 1.77 74.13 25.12
CA ASP A 902 0.70 75.14 25.19
C ASP A 902 -0.56 74.79 24.37
N ARG A 903 -0.42 73.96 23.34
CA ARG A 903 -1.54 73.49 22.48
C ARG A 903 -2.00 72.05 22.77
N ALA A 904 -1.40 71.37 23.74
CA ALA A 904 -1.77 70.00 24.12
C ALA A 904 -3.02 69.99 25.04
N PRO A 905 -3.76 68.87 25.13
CA PRO A 905 -4.88 68.75 26.06
C PRO A 905 -4.47 69.05 27.52
N VAL A 906 -5.37 69.68 28.28
CA VAL A 906 -5.13 70.14 29.66
C VAL A 906 -4.61 69.00 30.56
N GLU A 907 -5.12 67.78 30.39
CA GLU A 907 -4.70 66.60 31.13
C GLU A 907 -3.21 66.25 30.90
N VAL A 908 -2.70 66.44 29.68
CA VAL A 908 -1.30 66.19 29.31
C VAL A 908 -0.38 67.27 29.86
N GLN A 909 -0.84 68.52 29.86
CA GLN A 909 -0.13 69.64 30.50
C GLN A 909 -0.04 69.42 32.02
N GLN A 910 -1.16 69.08 32.67
CA GLN A 910 -1.21 68.80 34.11
C GLN A 910 -0.36 67.59 34.50
N SER A 911 -0.37 66.51 33.71
CA SER A 911 0.49 65.34 33.94
C SER A 911 1.98 65.71 33.84
N SER A 912 2.35 66.48 32.82
CA SER A 912 3.73 66.96 32.64
C SER A 912 4.17 67.91 33.75
N ALA A 913 3.27 68.77 34.23
CA ALA A 913 3.52 69.69 35.35
C ALA A 913 3.71 68.94 36.67
N ARG A 914 2.86 67.94 36.96
CA ARG A 914 3.02 67.07 38.13
C ARG A 914 4.35 66.32 38.10
N ARG A 915 4.76 65.82 36.93
CA ARG A 915 6.06 65.16 36.75
C ARG A 915 7.23 66.11 37.00
N LEU A 916 7.14 67.36 36.55
CA LEU A 916 8.15 68.38 36.81
C LEU A 916 8.29 68.67 38.32
N VAL A 917 7.17 68.83 39.02
CA VAL A 917 7.16 69.04 40.48
C VAL A 917 7.78 67.86 41.22
N MET A 918 7.50 66.62 40.81
CA MET A 918 8.15 65.44 41.40
C MET A 918 9.67 65.42 41.18
N LEU A 919 10.13 65.77 39.97
CA LEU A 919 11.56 65.84 39.67
C LEU A 919 12.27 66.91 40.51
N GLN A 920 11.65 68.08 40.68
CA GLN A 920 12.18 69.16 41.52
C GLN A 920 12.28 68.74 42.98
N LYS A 921 11.21 68.16 43.54
CA LYS A 921 11.21 67.64 44.91
C LYS A 921 12.31 66.58 45.11
N ARG A 922 12.50 65.69 44.13
CA ARG A 922 13.57 64.68 44.20
C ARG A 922 14.96 65.30 44.15
N ALA A 923 15.16 66.35 43.35
CA ALA A 923 16.42 67.08 43.32
C ALA A 923 16.72 67.77 44.66
N GLU A 924 15.71 68.30 45.34
CA GLU A 924 15.84 68.87 46.69
C GLU A 924 16.24 67.79 47.71
N GLU A 925 15.58 66.63 47.70
CA GLU A 925 15.92 65.49 48.57
C GLU A 925 17.37 65.01 48.37
N VAL A 926 17.81 64.88 47.11
CA VAL A 926 19.19 64.47 46.76
C VAL A 926 20.20 65.56 47.15
N THR A 927 19.85 66.84 47.03
CA THR A 927 20.70 67.95 47.49
C THR A 927 20.90 67.88 49.01
N GLN A 928 19.84 67.56 49.75
CA GLN A 928 19.91 67.34 51.19
C GLN A 928 20.78 66.12 51.55
N GLU A 929 20.65 64.99 50.82
CA GLU A 929 21.51 63.80 51.00
C GLU A 929 22.97 64.12 50.74
N LEU A 930 23.25 64.87 49.67
CA LEU A 930 24.60 65.27 49.31
C LEU A 930 25.24 66.13 50.41
N ALA A 931 24.53 67.16 50.87
CA ALA A 931 25.01 68.02 51.95
C ALA A 931 25.25 67.24 53.25
N TYR A 932 24.36 66.30 53.59
CA TYR A 932 24.49 65.46 54.78
C TYR A 932 25.66 64.47 54.66
N ALA A 933 25.83 63.81 53.51
CA ALA A 933 26.96 62.92 53.23
C ALA A 933 28.30 63.68 53.29
N GLU A 934 28.37 64.89 52.75
CA GLU A 934 29.56 65.75 52.83
C GLU A 934 29.89 66.14 54.27
N ALA A 935 28.88 66.43 55.10
CA ALA A 935 29.08 66.68 56.53
C ALA A 935 29.55 65.41 57.27
N CYS A 936 29.03 64.23 56.95
CA CYS A 936 29.49 62.96 57.51
C CYS A 936 30.96 62.66 57.15
N LEU A 937 31.37 62.94 55.91
CA LEU A 937 32.76 62.79 55.47
C LEU A 937 33.69 63.77 56.20
N ALA A 938 33.26 65.02 56.37
CA ALA A 938 34.04 66.03 57.08
C ALA A 938 34.22 65.73 58.57
N ALA A 939 33.26 65.04 59.20
CA ALA A 939 33.33 64.64 60.61
C ALA A 939 34.06 63.30 60.83
N SER A 940 34.24 62.50 59.79
CA SER A 940 34.95 61.21 59.84
C SER A 940 36.41 61.30 59.37
N ALA A 941 36.81 62.47 58.84
CA ALA A 941 38.18 62.85 58.52
C ALA A 941 38.83 63.54 59.73
#